data_AF-A0A4Z0BY05-F1
#
_entry.id   AF-A0A4Z0BY05-F1
#
_cell.length_a   1.000
_cell.length_b   1.000
_cell.length_c   1.000
_cell.angle_alpha   90.00
_cell.angle_beta   90.00
_cell.angle_gamma   90.00
#
_symmetry.space_group_name_H-M   'P 1'
#
loop_
_entity.id
_entity.type
_entity.pdbx_description
1 polymer ?
#
loop_
_entity_poly.entity_id
_entity_poly.type
_entity_poly.pdbx_seq_one_letter_code
_entity_poly.pdbx_strand_id
1 'polypeptide(L)'
;MIPAAWRDPRRWRAAFAPHSIVLALLAAWFVGLVFAAVQLERWQADLSRTLLQLNADAQFRARVTQRDQVDPQWYRRKAGALLAALDKVRREAWWTVFIPGSWRPFDDLEERVAARMEREFGDIVVETVRRELFLRTAQLTGVPVAPPAGEFRSPVACTPPRLPAGTPPGELPELAALKAYVGSLRELDDAVRAWMALQQSPGPEATQALRGLVRYTLDADLPPGAAHAVALFQASRAPGAAEAVPQWQAAARCAFLRGVDALHERVLSQNELLALEQSLQERARGLFDNRRPEPFVPTVKRLRAVHETLLQEEALLARGNTAWLRGGALPFQPAWEDLLARSRELGLLGPDAAQQARVHSEAAFAQFRRQFDAVLGRGRAGLVWDDVQPGYRLSPERVALREGLGRLLQEPFMQLRADGSAEPPPATFNEVLALADVRRRVRREVIPQLPEFARAPMARVVDDRLALLVHDGAAQALRAALPSDPNGSFDPAAFQGLRQPLAQAQSLLVALGAPDLAQRLASQPAAELGARLARSTQELRTLALFTPRASDFGWWRGEPAPLMRAFGTADEPAMQALLTQQFARVEALARQASQYLAAADTQLSADADVQTWQKLAAETDRWRAHLPDSSMLAMERYLLAMGPPLRRENCAELLMTRLPPRHDDEIAQRLTRMHNALALRCNQLRTEPPVASTGN
;
A
#
# COMPACT_ATOMS: atom_id res chain seq x y z
N MET A 1 59.08 -50.33 -125.44
CA MET A 1 59.87 -49.33 -124.70
C MET A 1 59.17 -49.06 -123.36
N ILE A 2 60.00 -49.03 -122.31
CA ILE A 2 59.84 -48.94 -120.83
C ILE A 2 58.86 -47.80 -120.33
N PRO A 3 58.45 -47.72 -119.04
CA PRO A 3 57.09 -48.03 -118.56
C PRO A 3 56.54 -46.96 -117.55
N ALA A 4 55.58 -47.38 -116.70
CA ALA A 4 55.32 -46.95 -115.30
C ALA A 4 53.92 -46.37 -114.99
N ALA A 5 53.03 -47.28 -114.58
CA ALA A 5 52.35 -47.37 -113.29
C ALA A 5 51.76 -46.12 -112.57
N TRP A 6 50.60 -46.39 -111.97
CA TRP A 6 49.89 -45.72 -110.85
C TRP A 6 48.81 -44.69 -111.20
N ARG A 7 47.54 -45.09 -111.03
CA ARG A 7 46.43 -44.27 -110.46
C ARG A 7 45.19 -45.13 -110.19
N ASP A 8 45.04 -45.60 -108.95
CA ASP A 8 43.75 -46.00 -108.37
C ASP A 8 43.69 -45.53 -106.90
N PRO A 9 42.83 -44.57 -106.51
CA PRO A 9 42.91 -43.87 -105.22
C PRO A 9 42.01 -44.44 -104.11
N ARG A 10 41.64 -45.73 -104.12
CA ARG A 10 40.66 -46.28 -103.14
C ARG A 10 41.18 -47.22 -102.04
N ARG A 11 42.49 -47.21 -101.74
CA ARG A 11 43.07 -48.14 -100.73
C ARG A 11 43.79 -47.52 -99.52
N TRP A 12 43.50 -46.26 -99.15
CA TRP A 12 44.15 -45.58 -98.01
C TRP A 12 43.31 -45.45 -96.72
N ARG A 13 42.24 -46.24 -96.52
CA ARG A 13 41.40 -46.16 -95.29
C ARG A 13 41.50 -47.35 -94.32
N ALA A 14 42.42 -48.30 -94.51
CA ALA A 14 42.46 -49.50 -93.67
C ALA A 14 43.82 -49.78 -92.99
N ALA A 15 44.64 -48.76 -92.70
CA ALA A 15 45.85 -48.92 -91.90
C ALA A 15 46.07 -47.85 -90.79
N PHE A 16 45.21 -46.83 -90.68
CA PHE A 16 45.32 -45.78 -89.64
C PHE A 16 44.18 -45.78 -88.61
N ALA A 17 43.29 -46.78 -88.62
CA ALA A 17 42.11 -46.80 -87.75
C ALA A 17 42.40 -47.06 -86.26
N PRO A 18 43.33 -47.94 -85.83
CA PRO A 18 43.55 -48.15 -84.38
C PRO A 18 44.43 -47.05 -83.76
N HIS A 19 45.37 -46.46 -84.50
CA HIS A 19 46.28 -45.45 -83.95
C HIS A 19 45.62 -44.08 -83.75
N SER A 20 44.70 -43.67 -84.65
CA SER A 20 44.01 -42.38 -84.53
C SER A 20 42.95 -42.37 -83.42
N ILE A 21 42.30 -43.51 -83.14
CA ILE A 21 41.38 -43.64 -82.00
C ILE A 21 42.16 -43.60 -80.68
N VAL A 22 43.28 -44.31 -80.59
CA VAL A 22 44.15 -44.28 -79.39
C VAL A 22 44.73 -42.89 -79.16
N LEU A 23 45.17 -42.19 -80.21
CA LEU A 23 45.66 -40.81 -80.08
C LEU A 23 44.56 -39.83 -79.68
N ALA A 24 43.34 -39.98 -80.21
CA ALA A 24 42.20 -39.16 -79.81
C ALA A 24 41.77 -39.42 -78.36
N LEU A 25 41.81 -40.68 -77.92
CA LEU A 25 41.55 -41.06 -76.52
C LEU A 25 42.64 -40.52 -75.59
N LEU A 26 43.91 -40.61 -75.97
CA LEU A 26 45.02 -40.05 -75.19
C LEU A 26 45.00 -38.53 -75.16
N ALA A 27 44.66 -37.87 -76.27
CA ALA A 27 44.51 -36.41 -76.32
C ALA A 27 43.30 -35.95 -75.50
N ALA A 28 42.15 -36.63 -75.59
CA ALA A 28 40.98 -36.35 -74.77
C ALA A 28 41.26 -36.61 -73.28
N TRP A 29 42.03 -37.65 -72.97
CA TRP A 29 42.45 -37.96 -71.60
C TRP A 29 43.47 -36.95 -71.08
N PHE A 30 44.42 -36.48 -71.90
CA PHE A 30 45.39 -35.46 -71.53
C PHE A 30 44.72 -34.11 -71.31
N VAL A 31 43.77 -33.72 -72.17
CA VAL A 31 42.92 -32.53 -71.96
C VAL A 31 42.07 -32.69 -70.70
N GLY A 32 41.53 -33.89 -70.46
CA GLY A 32 40.84 -34.23 -69.21
C GLY A 32 41.74 -34.12 -67.99
N LEU A 33 43.00 -34.52 -68.07
CA LEU A 33 44.00 -34.41 -67.01
C LEU A 33 44.42 -32.97 -66.74
N VAL A 34 44.61 -32.15 -67.78
CA VAL A 34 44.93 -30.72 -67.62
C VAL A 34 43.74 -30.00 -67.00
N PHE A 35 42.51 -30.29 -67.45
CA PHE A 35 41.30 -29.76 -66.85
C PHE A 35 41.14 -30.21 -65.39
N ALA A 36 41.37 -31.49 -65.11
CA ALA A 36 41.34 -32.05 -63.77
C ALA A 36 42.44 -31.47 -62.88
N ALA A 37 43.64 -31.20 -63.39
CA ALA A 37 44.74 -30.57 -62.64
C ALA A 37 44.42 -29.12 -62.27
N VAL A 38 43.89 -28.33 -63.20
CA VAL A 38 43.46 -26.95 -62.92
C VAL A 38 42.30 -26.92 -61.93
N GLN A 39 41.36 -27.86 -62.04
CA GLN A 39 40.29 -27.99 -61.06
C GLN A 39 40.81 -28.48 -59.71
N LEU A 40 41.72 -29.45 -59.67
CA LEU A 40 42.33 -29.97 -58.45
C LEU A 40 43.09 -28.87 -57.71
N GLU A 41 43.81 -27.97 -58.39
CA GLU A 41 44.51 -26.85 -57.76
C GLU A 41 43.53 -25.85 -57.11
N ARG A 42 42.42 -25.54 -57.80
CA ARG A 42 41.33 -24.72 -57.23
C ARG A 42 40.65 -25.43 -56.06
N TRP A 43 40.42 -26.73 -56.18
CA TRP A 43 39.78 -27.55 -55.16
C TRP A 43 40.68 -27.72 -53.94
N GLN A 44 41.99 -27.86 -54.12
CA GLN A 44 42.99 -27.99 -53.06
C GLN A 44 43.12 -26.67 -52.28
N ALA A 45 43.03 -25.52 -52.95
CA ALA A 45 43.00 -24.22 -52.29
C ALA A 45 41.73 -24.03 -51.43
N ASP A 46 40.56 -24.48 -51.90
CA ASP A 46 39.30 -24.42 -51.15
C ASP A 46 39.24 -25.47 -50.02
N LEU A 47 39.68 -26.71 -50.26
CA LEU A 47 39.69 -27.80 -49.28
C LEU A 47 40.72 -27.59 -48.18
N SER A 48 41.92 -27.10 -48.49
CA SER A 48 42.91 -26.80 -47.46
C SER A 48 42.40 -25.72 -46.49
N ARG A 49 41.72 -24.68 -46.99
CA ARG A 49 41.04 -23.69 -46.13
C ARG A 49 39.94 -24.33 -45.28
N THR A 50 39.08 -25.15 -45.88
CA THR A 50 37.96 -25.79 -45.18
C THR A 50 38.42 -26.82 -44.14
N LEU A 51 39.46 -27.60 -44.45
CA LEU A 51 40.07 -28.58 -43.54
C LEU A 51 40.88 -27.90 -42.43
N LEU A 52 41.61 -26.82 -42.72
CA LEU A 52 42.27 -26.01 -41.69
C LEU A 52 41.24 -25.38 -40.74
N GLN A 53 40.10 -24.92 -41.26
CA GLN A 53 39.00 -24.38 -40.48
C GLN A 53 38.33 -25.47 -39.62
N LEU A 54 38.13 -26.68 -40.17
CA LEU A 54 37.62 -27.84 -39.44
C LEU A 54 38.57 -28.34 -38.34
N ASN A 55 39.88 -28.31 -38.56
CA ASN A 55 40.88 -28.71 -37.57
C ASN A 55 41.03 -27.66 -36.46
N ALA A 56 41.04 -26.37 -36.82
CA ALA A 56 40.99 -25.26 -35.85
C ALA A 56 39.74 -25.34 -34.96
N ASP A 57 38.61 -25.70 -35.56
CA ASP A 57 37.34 -25.91 -34.88
C ASP A 57 37.32 -27.16 -33.97
N ALA A 58 37.96 -28.26 -34.37
CA ALA A 58 38.12 -29.44 -33.52
C ALA A 58 38.96 -29.11 -32.27
N GLN A 59 40.01 -28.30 -32.45
CA GLN A 59 40.83 -27.81 -31.34
C GLN A 59 40.10 -26.78 -30.48
N PHE A 60 39.21 -25.96 -31.05
CA PHE A 60 38.34 -25.05 -30.30
C PHE A 60 37.35 -25.83 -29.43
N ARG A 61 36.73 -26.88 -29.97
CA ARG A 61 35.83 -27.78 -29.21
C ARG A 61 36.52 -28.38 -27.99
N ALA A 62 37.72 -28.93 -28.16
CA ALA A 62 38.49 -29.52 -27.04
C ALA A 62 38.81 -28.53 -25.91
N ARG A 63 38.88 -27.23 -26.23
CA ARG A 63 39.11 -26.16 -25.24
C ARG A 63 37.82 -25.63 -24.61
N VAL A 64 36.69 -25.75 -25.28
CA VAL A 64 35.41 -25.20 -24.82
C VAL A 64 34.56 -26.25 -24.06
N THR A 65 34.76 -27.55 -24.28
CA THR A 65 34.19 -28.59 -23.38
C THR A 65 34.67 -28.46 -21.92
N GLN A 66 35.72 -27.69 -21.64
CA GLN A 66 36.17 -27.35 -20.28
C GLN A 66 35.57 -26.05 -19.71
N ARG A 67 34.90 -25.23 -20.54
CA ARG A 67 34.28 -23.96 -20.13
C ARG A 67 32.84 -23.96 -20.60
N ASP A 68 31.93 -24.30 -19.69
CA ASP A 68 30.50 -24.64 -19.84
C ASP A 68 29.56 -23.69 -20.63
N GLN A 69 30.07 -22.78 -21.49
CA GLN A 69 29.25 -21.85 -22.25
C GLN A 69 29.83 -21.66 -23.66
N VAL A 70 29.36 -22.48 -24.60
CA VAL A 70 29.47 -22.18 -26.04
C VAL A 70 28.27 -21.32 -26.44
N ASP A 71 28.52 -20.23 -27.18
CA ASP A 71 27.50 -19.37 -27.78
C ASP A 71 26.59 -20.18 -28.74
N PRO A 72 25.27 -20.24 -28.52
CA PRO A 72 24.31 -20.89 -29.43
C PRO A 72 24.41 -20.42 -30.89
N GLN A 73 24.80 -19.17 -31.13
CA GLN A 73 24.98 -18.63 -32.48
C GLN A 73 26.15 -19.26 -33.24
N TRP A 74 27.13 -19.83 -32.53
CA TRP A 74 28.25 -20.54 -33.16
C TRP A 74 27.79 -21.87 -33.76
N TYR A 75 26.97 -22.64 -33.03
CA TYR A 75 26.42 -23.90 -33.51
C TYR A 75 25.50 -23.69 -34.72
N ARG A 76 24.65 -22.65 -34.71
CA ARG A 76 23.78 -22.31 -35.87
C ARG A 76 24.59 -22.00 -37.13
N ARG A 77 25.60 -21.12 -37.03
CA ARG A 77 26.48 -20.76 -38.15
C ARG A 77 27.22 -21.97 -38.71
N LYS A 78 27.67 -22.86 -37.83
CA LYS A 78 28.42 -24.06 -38.21
C LYS A 78 27.54 -25.13 -38.85
N ALA A 79 26.34 -25.37 -38.31
CA ALA A 79 25.37 -26.27 -38.90
C ALA A 79 24.97 -25.82 -40.31
N GLY A 80 24.72 -24.51 -40.50
CA GLY A 80 24.47 -23.92 -41.82
C GLY A 80 25.65 -24.08 -42.79
N ALA A 81 26.89 -23.85 -42.33
CA ALA A 81 28.09 -24.02 -43.14
C ALA A 81 28.33 -25.48 -43.56
N LEU A 82 28.10 -26.45 -42.66
CA LEU A 82 28.20 -27.88 -42.96
C LEU A 82 27.14 -28.33 -43.98
N LEU A 83 25.90 -27.87 -43.82
CA LEU A 83 24.82 -28.13 -44.77
C LEU A 83 25.13 -27.58 -46.18
N ALA A 84 25.73 -26.39 -46.27
CA ALA A 84 26.15 -25.80 -47.54
C ALA A 84 27.39 -26.51 -48.16
N ALA A 85 28.34 -26.95 -47.34
CA ALA A 85 29.55 -27.64 -47.80
C ALA A 85 29.25 -29.03 -48.39
N LEU A 86 28.34 -29.78 -47.77
CA LEU A 86 27.91 -31.12 -48.22
C LEU A 86 27.32 -31.13 -49.63
N ASP A 87 26.66 -30.05 -50.04
CA ASP A 87 26.08 -29.90 -51.36
C ASP A 87 27.13 -29.51 -52.43
N LYS A 88 28.21 -28.80 -52.03
CA LYS A 88 29.29 -28.37 -52.94
C LYS A 88 30.25 -29.51 -53.30
N VAL A 89 30.59 -30.37 -52.33
CA VAL A 89 31.63 -31.42 -52.49
C VAL A 89 31.31 -32.41 -53.63
N ARG A 90 30.03 -32.71 -53.88
CA ARG A 90 29.67 -33.77 -54.84
C ARG A 90 29.24 -33.28 -56.22
N ARG A 91 28.77 -32.02 -56.36
CA ARG A 91 28.50 -31.43 -57.69
C ARG A 91 29.78 -31.26 -58.52
N GLU A 92 30.93 -31.22 -57.85
CA GLU A 92 32.23 -31.09 -58.49
C GLU A 92 32.91 -32.45 -58.75
N ALA A 93 32.36 -33.61 -58.35
CA ALA A 93 33.05 -34.90 -58.43
C ALA A 93 33.17 -35.55 -59.83
N TRP A 94 32.73 -34.89 -60.91
CA TRP A 94 32.70 -35.50 -62.25
C TRP A 94 34.06 -35.51 -62.97
N TRP A 95 35.03 -34.70 -62.55
CA TRP A 95 36.38 -34.64 -63.14
C TRP A 95 37.36 -35.66 -62.56
N THR A 96 37.02 -36.34 -61.46
CA THR A 96 37.86 -37.36 -60.81
C THR A 96 38.03 -38.64 -61.65
N VAL A 97 37.17 -38.83 -62.66
CA VAL A 97 37.27 -39.94 -63.64
C VAL A 97 38.60 -39.89 -64.40
N PHE A 98 39.17 -38.69 -64.60
CA PHE A 98 40.41 -38.51 -65.36
C PHE A 98 41.68 -38.71 -64.53
N ILE A 99 41.57 -38.88 -63.21
CA ILE A 99 42.71 -39.07 -62.30
C ILE A 99 42.74 -40.53 -61.82
N PRO A 100 43.69 -41.36 -62.30
CA PRO A 100 43.74 -42.77 -61.91
C PRO A 100 44.07 -42.97 -60.42
N GLY A 101 44.72 -42.00 -59.77
CA GLY A 101 45.02 -42.04 -58.34
C GLY A 101 43.81 -41.85 -57.41
N SER A 102 42.69 -41.34 -57.91
CA SER A 102 41.43 -41.20 -57.15
C SER A 102 40.46 -42.36 -57.37
N TRP A 103 40.89 -43.43 -58.05
CA TRP A 103 40.05 -44.60 -58.24
C TRP A 103 40.09 -45.48 -56.99
N ARG A 104 38.93 -46.06 -56.65
CA ARG A 104 38.72 -46.94 -55.49
C ARG A 104 39.82 -47.96 -55.15
N PRO A 105 40.52 -48.61 -56.11
CA PRO A 105 41.61 -49.53 -55.75
C PRO A 105 42.89 -48.86 -55.21
N PHE A 106 43.05 -47.53 -55.34
CA PHE A 106 44.29 -46.81 -55.00
C PHE A 106 44.15 -45.80 -53.86
N ASP A 107 42.96 -45.24 -53.61
CA ASP A 107 42.73 -44.32 -52.49
C ASP A 107 41.27 -44.34 -52.00
N ASP A 108 41.08 -44.48 -50.69
CA ASP A 108 39.82 -44.45 -49.95
C ASP A 108 39.57 -43.08 -49.27
N LEU A 109 40.33 -42.05 -49.62
CA LEU A 109 40.20 -40.70 -49.06
C LEU A 109 38.77 -40.15 -49.16
N GLU A 110 38.10 -40.29 -50.31
CA GLU A 110 36.72 -39.81 -50.49
C GLU A 110 35.75 -40.53 -49.54
N GLU A 111 35.95 -41.83 -49.34
CA GLU A 111 35.12 -42.67 -48.46
C GLU A 111 35.39 -42.35 -46.97
N ARG A 112 36.63 -42.07 -46.60
CA ARG A 112 37.01 -41.61 -45.24
C ARG A 112 36.52 -40.20 -44.93
N VAL A 113 36.60 -39.30 -45.90
CA VAL A 113 36.11 -37.91 -45.77
C VAL A 113 34.59 -37.91 -45.66
N ALA A 114 33.89 -38.68 -46.51
CA ALA A 114 32.46 -38.90 -46.41
C ALA A 114 32.12 -39.46 -45.01
N ALA A 115 32.64 -40.63 -44.63
CA ALA A 115 32.33 -41.27 -43.34
C ALA A 115 32.68 -40.43 -42.09
N ARG A 116 33.60 -39.45 -42.22
CA ARG A 116 33.88 -38.48 -41.14
C ARG A 116 32.89 -37.31 -41.15
N MET A 117 32.52 -36.80 -42.31
CA MET A 117 31.47 -35.79 -42.44
C MET A 117 30.11 -36.33 -41.97
N GLU A 118 29.77 -37.60 -42.24
CA GLU A 118 28.51 -38.22 -41.80
C GLU A 118 28.42 -38.30 -40.27
N ARG A 119 29.51 -38.70 -39.59
CA ARG A 119 29.58 -38.73 -38.12
C ARG A 119 29.46 -37.34 -37.50
N GLU A 120 30.22 -36.37 -38.02
CA GLU A 120 30.20 -34.99 -37.51
C GLU A 120 28.87 -34.27 -37.82
N PHE A 121 28.17 -34.65 -38.90
CA PHE A 121 26.85 -34.12 -39.23
C PHE A 121 25.80 -34.54 -38.20
N GLY A 122 25.75 -35.83 -37.83
CA GLY A 122 24.83 -36.34 -36.82
C GLY A 122 25.02 -35.69 -35.45
N ASP A 123 26.28 -35.61 -35.00
CA ASP A 123 26.62 -35.08 -33.67
C ASP A 123 26.41 -33.56 -33.56
N ILE A 124 26.54 -32.82 -34.67
CA ILE A 124 26.44 -31.36 -34.65
C ILE A 124 25.06 -30.88 -35.08
N VAL A 125 24.58 -31.29 -36.26
CA VAL A 125 23.37 -30.69 -36.86
C VAL A 125 22.12 -31.18 -36.14
N VAL A 126 22.00 -32.49 -35.89
CA VAL A 126 20.79 -33.06 -35.25
C VAL A 126 20.68 -32.64 -33.80
N GLU A 127 21.78 -32.65 -33.04
CA GLU A 127 21.77 -32.19 -31.64
C GLU A 127 21.55 -30.67 -31.54
N THR A 128 22.05 -29.87 -32.50
CA THR A 128 21.76 -28.43 -32.54
C THR A 128 20.27 -28.19 -32.80
N VAL A 129 19.67 -28.88 -33.77
CA VAL A 129 18.22 -28.80 -34.05
C VAL A 129 17.41 -29.20 -32.81
N ARG A 130 17.80 -30.30 -32.13
CA ARG A 130 17.20 -30.74 -30.86
C ARG A 130 17.22 -29.63 -29.82
N ARG A 131 18.41 -29.12 -29.53
CA ARG A 131 18.63 -28.09 -28.51
C ARG A 131 17.87 -26.82 -28.84
N GLU A 132 17.83 -26.40 -30.10
CA GLU A 132 17.09 -25.21 -30.52
C GLU A 132 15.58 -25.36 -30.35
N LEU A 133 15.03 -26.55 -30.58
CA LEU A 133 13.62 -26.82 -30.31
C LEU A 133 13.31 -26.76 -28.81
N PHE A 134 14.16 -27.32 -27.96
CA PHE A 134 14.03 -27.16 -26.51
C PHE A 134 14.14 -25.69 -26.08
N LEU A 135 15.08 -24.92 -26.63
CA LEU A 135 15.24 -23.50 -26.31
C LEU A 135 14.04 -22.67 -26.75
N ARG A 136 13.50 -22.90 -27.96
CA ARG A 136 12.28 -22.22 -28.43
C ARG A 136 11.07 -22.59 -27.59
N THR A 137 10.93 -23.87 -27.25
CA THR A 137 9.86 -24.32 -26.35
C THR A 137 9.99 -23.66 -24.97
N ALA A 138 11.20 -23.57 -24.42
CA ALA A 138 11.46 -22.88 -23.16
C ALA A 138 11.14 -21.38 -23.22
N GLN A 139 11.44 -20.71 -24.34
CA GLN A 139 11.10 -19.30 -24.54
C GLN A 139 9.58 -19.08 -24.58
N LEU A 140 8.83 -20.00 -25.20
CA LEU A 140 7.38 -19.94 -25.29
C LEU A 140 6.67 -20.31 -23.99
N THR A 141 7.19 -21.29 -23.25
CA THR A 141 6.55 -21.88 -22.06
C THR A 141 7.09 -21.36 -20.73
N GLY A 142 8.24 -20.67 -20.75
CA GLY A 142 8.97 -20.21 -19.57
C GLY A 142 9.68 -21.32 -18.79
N VAL A 143 9.70 -22.55 -19.29
CA VAL A 143 10.30 -23.70 -18.60
C VAL A 143 11.84 -23.58 -18.60
N PRO A 144 12.50 -23.69 -17.43
CA PRO A 144 13.95 -23.58 -17.35
C PRO A 144 14.64 -24.81 -17.97
N VAL A 145 15.69 -24.54 -18.73
CA VAL A 145 16.52 -25.54 -19.40
C VAL A 145 17.77 -25.86 -18.56
N ALA A 146 18.17 -27.14 -18.48
CA ALA A 146 19.39 -27.58 -17.81
C ALA A 146 20.60 -27.61 -18.76
N PRO A 147 21.76 -27.01 -18.40
CA PRO A 147 23.01 -27.23 -19.13
C PRO A 147 23.59 -28.63 -18.80
N PRO A 148 24.35 -29.28 -19.72
CA PRO A 148 24.75 -28.84 -21.06
C PRO A 148 23.85 -29.33 -22.21
N ALA A 149 22.98 -30.33 -21.96
CA ALA A 149 22.17 -31.02 -22.98
C ALA A 149 20.94 -30.24 -23.45
N GLY A 150 20.50 -29.22 -22.69
CA GLY A 150 19.38 -28.39 -23.11
C GLY A 150 17.99 -28.98 -22.85
N GLU A 151 17.86 -30.00 -22.00
CA GLU A 151 16.56 -30.59 -21.63
C GLU A 151 15.86 -29.81 -20.51
N PHE A 152 14.56 -30.02 -20.34
CA PHE A 152 13.79 -29.33 -19.29
C PHE A 152 14.14 -29.87 -17.90
N ARG A 153 14.22 -28.98 -16.91
CA ARG A 153 14.33 -29.41 -15.51
C ARG A 153 13.01 -30.04 -15.05
N SER A 154 13.12 -31.19 -14.39
CA SER A 154 12.00 -31.78 -13.64
C SER A 154 12.01 -31.28 -12.19
N PRO A 155 10.86 -30.87 -11.62
CA PRO A 155 9.53 -30.79 -12.22
C PRO A 155 9.41 -29.62 -13.23
N VAL A 156 8.58 -29.81 -14.25
CA VAL A 156 8.30 -28.79 -15.28
C VAL A 156 7.59 -27.60 -14.65
N ALA A 157 8.33 -26.53 -14.37
CA ALA A 157 7.80 -25.26 -13.88
C ALA A 157 7.63 -24.30 -15.07
N CYS A 158 6.39 -24.09 -15.52
CA CYS A 158 6.05 -23.20 -16.62
C CYS A 158 5.49 -21.86 -16.12
N THR A 159 5.48 -20.85 -16.99
CA THR A 159 4.84 -19.54 -16.75
C THR A 159 3.66 -19.32 -17.70
N PRO A 160 2.68 -18.48 -17.34
CA PRO A 160 1.64 -18.09 -18.30
C PRO A 160 2.24 -17.40 -19.53
N PRO A 161 1.56 -17.43 -20.68
CA PRO A 161 1.98 -16.72 -21.87
C PRO A 161 2.17 -15.23 -21.63
N ARG A 162 3.15 -14.63 -22.33
CA ARG A 162 3.45 -13.19 -22.20
C ARG A 162 2.31 -12.36 -22.79
N LEU A 163 1.92 -11.32 -22.07
CA LEU A 163 0.92 -10.37 -22.53
C LEU A 163 1.45 -9.56 -23.73
N PRO A 164 0.64 -9.37 -24.79
CA PRO A 164 1.04 -8.54 -25.92
C PRO A 164 1.14 -7.06 -25.55
N ALA A 165 2.07 -6.35 -26.17
CA ALA A 165 2.19 -4.90 -26.04
C ALA A 165 1.12 -4.22 -26.91
N GLY A 166 -0.03 -3.91 -26.30
CA GLY A 166 -1.18 -3.31 -26.96
C GLY A 166 -2.24 -4.36 -27.30
N THR A 167 -3.40 -4.22 -26.69
CA THR A 167 -4.56 -5.08 -26.90
C THR A 167 -5.66 -4.26 -27.57
N PRO A 168 -6.39 -4.79 -28.57
CA PRO A 168 -7.53 -4.10 -29.15
C PRO A 168 -8.53 -3.67 -28.07
N PRO A 169 -9.14 -2.48 -28.18
CA PRO A 169 -10.16 -2.05 -27.23
C PRO A 169 -11.33 -3.05 -27.24
N GLY A 170 -11.67 -3.59 -26.08
CA GLY A 170 -12.74 -4.59 -25.91
C GLY A 170 -12.26 -6.05 -25.87
N GLU A 171 -10.99 -6.35 -26.14
CA GLU A 171 -10.42 -7.70 -25.98
C GLU A 171 -9.59 -7.79 -24.69
N LEU A 172 -9.69 -8.93 -23.99
CA LEU A 172 -8.92 -9.19 -22.77
C LEU A 172 -7.45 -9.50 -23.13
N PRO A 173 -6.47 -8.87 -22.47
CA PRO A 173 -5.05 -9.08 -22.78
C PRO A 173 -4.60 -10.53 -22.58
N GLU A 174 -5.15 -11.23 -21.60
CA GLU A 174 -4.85 -12.64 -21.33
C GLU A 174 -5.39 -13.56 -22.43
N LEU A 175 -6.57 -13.25 -22.99
CA LEU A 175 -7.14 -14.00 -24.11
C LEU A 175 -6.33 -13.78 -25.39
N ALA A 176 -5.89 -12.54 -25.64
CA ALA A 176 -5.01 -12.22 -26.75
C ALA A 176 -3.66 -12.94 -26.62
N ALA A 177 -3.10 -13.00 -25.40
CA ALA A 177 -1.86 -13.74 -25.12
C ALA A 177 -2.01 -15.25 -25.40
N LEU A 178 -3.13 -15.86 -25.00
CA LEU A 178 -3.43 -17.26 -25.29
C LEU A 178 -3.56 -17.54 -26.80
N LYS A 179 -4.25 -16.66 -27.54
CA LYS A 179 -4.36 -16.77 -29.01
C LYS A 179 -2.98 -16.67 -29.68
N ALA A 180 -2.15 -15.71 -29.27
CA ALA A 180 -0.80 -15.55 -29.78
C ALA A 180 0.10 -16.76 -29.44
N TYR A 181 -0.06 -17.31 -28.23
CA TYR A 181 0.64 -18.50 -27.79
C TYR A 181 0.26 -19.73 -28.62
N VAL A 182 -1.04 -20.01 -28.83
CA VAL A 182 -1.50 -21.12 -29.68
C VAL A 182 -1.03 -20.93 -31.12
N GLY A 183 -0.99 -19.69 -31.62
CA GLY A 183 -0.39 -19.37 -32.93
C GLY A 183 1.10 -19.72 -33.01
N SER A 184 1.88 -19.29 -32.01
CA SER A 184 3.33 -19.58 -31.95
C SER A 184 3.61 -21.08 -31.75
N LEU A 185 2.74 -21.76 -31.00
CA LEU A 185 2.86 -23.19 -30.74
C LEU A 185 2.57 -24.02 -32.00
N ARG A 186 1.75 -23.51 -32.92
CA ARG A 186 1.52 -24.15 -34.22
C ARG A 186 2.80 -24.23 -35.04
N GLU A 187 3.59 -23.16 -35.08
CA GLU A 187 4.87 -23.16 -35.79
C GLU A 187 5.85 -24.18 -35.18
N LEU A 188 5.86 -24.31 -33.84
CA LEU A 188 6.64 -25.33 -33.15
C LEU A 188 6.13 -26.75 -33.46
N ASP A 189 4.82 -26.96 -33.46
CA ASP A 189 4.19 -28.24 -33.78
C ASP A 189 4.51 -28.69 -35.21
N ASP A 190 4.47 -27.76 -36.17
CA ASP A 190 4.88 -27.99 -37.56
C ASP A 190 6.35 -28.41 -37.65
N ALA A 191 7.25 -27.77 -36.90
CA ALA A 191 8.66 -28.14 -36.85
C ALA A 191 8.90 -29.52 -36.21
N VAL A 192 8.19 -29.84 -35.11
CA VAL A 192 8.26 -31.15 -34.46
C VAL A 192 7.73 -32.26 -35.38
N ARG A 193 6.60 -32.01 -36.07
CA ARG A 193 6.07 -32.93 -37.08
C ARG A 193 7.01 -33.12 -38.25
N ALA A 194 7.63 -32.05 -38.74
CA ALA A 194 8.65 -32.13 -39.78
C ALA A 194 9.84 -33.00 -39.33
N TRP A 195 10.30 -32.87 -38.09
CA TRP A 195 11.33 -33.75 -37.55
C TRP A 195 10.86 -35.21 -37.48
N MET A 196 9.68 -35.49 -36.93
CA MET A 196 9.16 -36.86 -36.89
C MET A 196 9.03 -37.48 -38.30
N ALA A 197 8.53 -36.72 -39.28
CA ALA A 197 8.40 -37.16 -40.66
C ALA A 197 9.76 -37.51 -41.30
N LEU A 198 10.80 -36.71 -41.02
CA LEU A 198 12.17 -36.98 -41.46
C LEU A 198 12.69 -38.33 -40.98
N GLN A 199 12.28 -38.77 -39.78
CA GLN A 199 12.72 -40.04 -39.21
C GLN A 199 11.92 -41.25 -39.73
N GLN A 200 10.72 -41.05 -40.28
CA GLN A 200 9.77 -42.12 -40.57
C GLN A 200 9.65 -42.52 -42.05
N SER A 201 9.91 -41.63 -43.01
CA SER A 201 9.72 -41.97 -44.44
C SER A 201 10.71 -41.28 -45.39
N PRO A 202 11.36 -42.03 -46.31
CA PRO A 202 12.18 -41.43 -47.37
C PRO A 202 11.31 -40.90 -48.52
N GLY A 203 11.65 -39.71 -49.06
CA GLY A 203 10.94 -39.16 -50.22
C GLY A 203 11.05 -37.64 -50.40
N PRO A 204 10.36 -37.07 -51.40
CA PRO A 204 10.34 -35.62 -51.66
C PRO A 204 9.75 -34.81 -50.49
N GLU A 205 8.80 -35.40 -49.74
CA GLU A 205 8.21 -34.79 -48.55
C GLU A 205 9.24 -34.58 -47.43
N ALA A 206 10.19 -35.51 -47.26
CA ALA A 206 11.29 -35.38 -46.31
C ALA A 206 12.20 -34.18 -46.64
N THR A 207 12.40 -33.86 -47.92
CA THR A 207 13.18 -32.68 -48.33
C THR A 207 12.46 -31.37 -47.99
N GLN A 208 11.12 -31.35 -47.99
CA GLN A 208 10.33 -30.21 -47.54
C GLN A 208 10.31 -30.10 -46.01
N ALA A 209 10.22 -31.23 -45.31
CA ALA A 209 10.30 -31.29 -43.86
C ALA A 209 11.65 -30.77 -43.32
N LEU A 210 12.78 -31.16 -43.94
CA LEU A 210 14.09 -30.65 -43.55
C LEU A 210 14.21 -29.14 -43.75
N ARG A 211 13.68 -28.61 -44.86
CA ARG A 211 13.64 -27.17 -45.14
C ARG A 211 12.85 -26.41 -44.07
N GLY A 212 11.65 -26.88 -43.73
CA GLY A 212 10.83 -26.27 -42.69
C GLY A 212 11.50 -26.29 -41.32
N LEU A 213 12.09 -27.43 -40.95
CA LEU A 213 12.79 -27.62 -39.69
C LEU A 213 14.02 -26.72 -39.56
N VAL A 214 14.85 -26.63 -40.59
CA VAL A 214 16.05 -25.78 -40.61
C VAL A 214 15.69 -24.30 -40.63
N ARG A 215 14.66 -23.90 -41.38
CA ARG A 215 14.16 -22.52 -41.37
C ARG A 215 13.65 -22.15 -39.98
N TYR A 216 12.86 -23.01 -39.34
CA TYR A 216 12.34 -22.74 -38.00
C TYR A 216 13.44 -22.73 -36.94
N THR A 217 14.39 -23.65 -36.96
CA THR A 217 15.40 -23.77 -35.89
C THR A 217 16.63 -22.88 -36.09
N LEU A 218 17.20 -22.89 -37.30
CA LEU A 218 18.47 -22.26 -37.64
C LEU A 218 18.31 -20.93 -38.40
N ASP A 219 17.09 -20.56 -38.80
CA ASP A 219 16.80 -19.34 -39.59
C ASP A 219 17.58 -19.30 -40.92
N ALA A 220 17.68 -20.46 -41.58
CA ALA A 220 18.41 -20.63 -42.83
C ALA A 220 17.54 -21.30 -43.91
N ASP A 221 17.70 -20.89 -45.17
CA ASP A 221 17.04 -21.49 -46.32
C ASP A 221 17.95 -22.54 -46.99
N LEU A 222 17.45 -23.77 -47.13
CA LEU A 222 18.17 -24.84 -47.84
C LEU A 222 17.81 -24.84 -49.34
N PRO A 223 18.79 -25.10 -50.23
CA PRO A 223 18.56 -25.18 -51.68
C PRO A 223 17.67 -26.38 -52.07
N PRO A 224 17.01 -26.34 -53.25
CA PRO A 224 15.99 -27.32 -53.67
C PRO A 224 16.49 -28.75 -54.00
N GLY A 225 17.66 -29.19 -53.51
CA GLY A 225 18.27 -30.50 -53.83
C GLY A 225 18.78 -31.30 -52.62
N ALA A 226 18.30 -31.03 -51.40
CA ALA A 226 18.87 -31.54 -50.15
C ALA A 226 18.60 -33.03 -49.83
N ALA A 227 18.35 -33.89 -50.83
CA ALA A 227 18.05 -35.32 -50.63
C ALA A 227 19.16 -36.07 -49.87
N HIS A 228 20.42 -35.66 -50.06
CA HIS A 228 21.54 -36.26 -49.32
C HIS A 228 21.58 -35.83 -47.85
N ALA A 229 21.25 -34.57 -47.54
CA ALA A 229 21.15 -34.10 -46.16
C ALA A 229 20.02 -34.81 -45.40
N VAL A 230 18.92 -35.16 -46.07
CA VAL A 230 17.86 -36.01 -45.52
C VAL A 230 18.39 -37.40 -45.18
N ALA A 231 19.15 -38.04 -46.09
CA ALA A 231 19.73 -39.35 -45.85
C ALA A 231 20.71 -39.35 -44.67
N LEU A 232 21.50 -38.29 -44.50
CA LEU A 232 22.41 -38.12 -43.37
C LEU A 232 21.68 -37.90 -42.05
N PHE A 233 20.61 -37.11 -42.07
CA PHE A 233 19.76 -36.90 -40.90
C PHE A 233 19.04 -38.19 -40.46
N GLN A 234 18.71 -39.07 -41.41
CA GLN A 234 18.16 -40.40 -41.13
C GLN A 234 19.21 -41.40 -40.64
N ALA A 235 20.44 -41.31 -41.13
CA ALA A 235 21.54 -42.17 -40.73
C ALA A 235 22.05 -41.90 -39.31
N SER A 236 21.87 -40.68 -38.80
CA SER A 236 22.27 -40.32 -37.43
C SER A 236 21.35 -40.94 -36.36
N ARG A 237 21.93 -41.75 -35.46
CA ARG A 237 21.26 -42.45 -34.34
C ARG A 237 20.98 -41.57 -33.11
N ALA A 238 20.73 -40.27 -33.28
CA ALA A 238 20.42 -39.40 -32.14
C ALA A 238 19.13 -39.86 -31.42
N PRO A 239 19.02 -39.72 -30.08
CA PRO A 239 17.78 -40.03 -29.35
C PRO A 239 16.60 -39.33 -30.03
N GLY A 240 15.58 -40.13 -30.36
CA GLY A 240 14.59 -39.79 -31.37
C GLY A 240 13.75 -38.57 -31.00
N ALA A 241 13.22 -37.86 -32.01
CA ALA A 241 12.21 -36.82 -31.80
C ALA A 241 11.05 -37.35 -30.94
N ALA A 242 10.72 -38.63 -31.10
CA ALA A 242 9.69 -39.35 -30.36
C ALA A 242 9.90 -39.35 -28.82
N GLU A 243 11.14 -39.37 -28.33
CA GLU A 243 11.44 -39.35 -26.88
C GLU A 243 11.30 -37.95 -26.28
N ALA A 244 11.54 -36.91 -27.09
CA ALA A 244 11.44 -35.51 -26.68
C ALA A 244 10.00 -34.96 -26.76
N VAL A 245 9.14 -35.51 -27.63
CA VAL A 245 7.75 -35.08 -27.80
C VAL A 245 6.98 -35.01 -26.47
N PRO A 246 7.01 -36.04 -25.58
CA PRO A 246 6.30 -35.97 -24.30
C PRO A 246 6.76 -34.80 -23.42
N GLN A 247 8.05 -34.43 -23.48
CA GLN A 247 8.59 -33.30 -22.71
C GLN A 247 8.08 -31.96 -23.27
N TRP A 248 8.08 -31.79 -24.59
CA TRP A 248 7.53 -30.59 -25.24
C TRP A 248 6.02 -30.48 -25.03
N GLN A 249 5.29 -31.60 -25.12
CA GLN A 249 3.87 -31.67 -24.79
C GLN A 249 3.60 -31.26 -23.34
N ALA A 250 4.35 -31.80 -22.38
CA ALA A 250 4.20 -31.44 -20.97
C ALA A 250 4.44 -29.94 -20.72
N ALA A 251 5.50 -29.37 -21.28
CA ALA A 251 5.80 -27.94 -21.18
C ALA A 251 4.71 -27.08 -21.85
N ALA A 252 4.29 -27.45 -23.06
CA ALA A 252 3.29 -26.71 -23.82
C ALA A 252 1.92 -26.72 -23.14
N ARG A 253 1.49 -27.88 -22.63
CA ARG A 253 0.24 -28.06 -21.88
C ARG A 253 0.27 -27.29 -20.57
N CYS A 254 1.39 -27.33 -19.84
CA CYS A 254 1.56 -26.57 -18.60
C CYS A 254 1.36 -25.07 -18.84
N ALA A 255 2.09 -24.48 -19.79
CA ALA A 255 2.00 -23.04 -20.06
C ALA A 255 0.61 -22.63 -20.59
N PHE A 256 -0.01 -23.47 -21.42
CA PHE A 256 -1.38 -23.26 -21.88
C PHE A 256 -2.35 -23.19 -20.70
N LEU A 257 -2.35 -24.18 -19.81
CA LEU A 257 -3.23 -24.21 -18.64
C LEU A 257 -2.97 -23.03 -17.70
N ARG A 258 -1.71 -22.63 -17.48
CA ARG A 258 -1.39 -21.41 -16.71
C ARG A 258 -1.96 -20.14 -17.33
N GLY A 259 -1.96 -20.04 -18.66
CA GLY A 259 -2.59 -18.92 -19.35
C GLY A 259 -4.12 -18.93 -19.21
N VAL A 260 -4.72 -20.11 -19.23
CA VAL A 260 -6.16 -20.31 -18.95
C VAL A 260 -6.48 -19.85 -17.52
N ASP A 261 -5.70 -20.28 -16.54
CA ASP A 261 -5.84 -19.87 -15.14
C ASP A 261 -5.78 -18.34 -15.00
N ALA A 262 -4.80 -17.69 -15.64
CA ALA A 262 -4.64 -16.24 -15.60
C ALA A 262 -5.84 -15.50 -16.21
N LEU A 263 -6.37 -15.99 -17.33
CA LEU A 263 -7.57 -15.44 -17.97
C LEU A 263 -8.79 -15.54 -17.04
N HIS A 264 -9.02 -16.71 -16.45
CA HIS A 264 -10.13 -16.92 -15.52
C HIS A 264 -9.97 -16.12 -14.24
N GLU A 265 -8.75 -16.00 -13.71
CA GLU A 265 -8.47 -15.21 -12.51
C GLU A 265 -8.83 -13.73 -12.73
N ARG A 266 -8.47 -13.15 -13.89
CA ARG A 266 -8.82 -11.75 -14.21
C ARG A 266 -10.33 -11.52 -14.31
N VAL A 267 -11.07 -12.44 -14.94
CA VAL A 267 -12.50 -12.22 -15.25
C VAL A 267 -13.43 -12.65 -14.12
N LEU A 268 -13.08 -13.74 -13.41
CA LEU A 268 -13.92 -14.39 -12.41
C LEU A 268 -13.47 -14.04 -11.00
N SER A 269 -12.22 -14.32 -10.65
CA SER A 269 -11.72 -14.12 -9.27
C SER A 269 -11.52 -12.65 -8.94
N GLN A 270 -10.98 -11.87 -9.87
CA GLN A 270 -10.76 -10.43 -9.76
C GLN A 270 -11.91 -9.63 -10.39
N ASN A 271 -13.12 -10.22 -10.41
CA ASN A 271 -14.29 -9.55 -10.92
C ASN A 271 -14.57 -8.27 -10.13
N GLU A 272 -14.47 -7.12 -10.80
CA GLU A 272 -14.54 -5.80 -10.15
C GLU A 272 -15.88 -5.58 -9.44
N LEU A 273 -16.99 -6.08 -10.00
CA LEU A 273 -18.31 -5.92 -9.39
C LEU A 273 -18.45 -6.77 -8.12
N LEU A 274 -18.02 -8.02 -8.17
CA LEU A 274 -18.04 -8.91 -7.00
C LEU A 274 -17.17 -8.35 -5.86
N ALA A 275 -15.99 -7.82 -6.18
CA ALA A 275 -15.08 -7.21 -5.21
C ALA A 275 -15.69 -5.95 -4.57
N LEU A 276 -16.35 -5.09 -5.36
CA LEU A 276 -17.05 -3.90 -4.85
C LEU A 276 -18.19 -4.28 -3.91
N GLU A 277 -19.03 -5.26 -4.27
CA GLU A 277 -20.13 -5.73 -3.43
C GLU A 277 -19.63 -6.31 -2.10
N GLN A 278 -18.58 -7.13 -2.13
CA GLN A 278 -17.96 -7.65 -0.91
C GLN A 278 -17.41 -6.53 -0.02
N SER A 279 -16.67 -5.59 -0.61
CA SER A 279 -16.12 -4.44 0.13
C SER A 279 -17.23 -3.60 0.76
N LEU A 280 -18.33 -3.42 0.05
CA LEU A 280 -19.48 -2.67 0.55
C LEU A 280 -20.18 -3.40 1.70
N GLN A 281 -20.39 -4.72 1.60
CA GLN A 281 -20.92 -5.52 2.71
C GLN A 281 -20.04 -5.43 3.96
N GLU A 282 -18.71 -5.49 3.80
CA GLU A 282 -17.76 -5.35 4.90
C GLU A 282 -17.82 -3.95 5.54
N ARG A 283 -17.79 -2.88 4.73
CA ARG A 283 -17.80 -1.49 5.21
C ARG A 283 -19.12 -1.12 5.88
N ALA A 284 -20.24 -1.59 5.34
CA ALA A 284 -21.58 -1.34 5.85
C ALA A 284 -21.94 -2.20 7.08
N ARG A 285 -21.14 -3.24 7.40
CA ARG A 285 -21.43 -4.17 8.49
C ARG A 285 -21.60 -3.46 9.83
N GLY A 286 -22.80 -3.53 10.41
CA GLY A 286 -23.09 -2.88 11.68
C GLY A 286 -23.28 -1.35 11.63
N LEU A 287 -23.05 -0.72 10.48
CA LEU A 287 -23.17 0.74 10.31
C LEU A 287 -24.64 1.21 10.36
N PHE A 288 -25.54 0.37 9.86
CA PHE A 288 -26.98 0.61 9.83
C PHE A 288 -27.73 -0.24 10.87
N ASP A 289 -27.02 -0.83 11.82
CA ASP A 289 -27.62 -1.54 12.94
C ASP A 289 -27.93 -0.55 14.08
N ASN A 290 -28.96 -0.83 14.87
CA ASN A 290 -29.32 -0.02 16.06
C ASN A 290 -28.39 -0.25 17.28
N ARG A 291 -27.15 -0.72 17.06
CA ARG A 291 -26.18 -1.07 18.12
C ARG A 291 -25.46 0.17 18.66
N ARG A 292 -24.65 0.00 19.72
CA ARG A 292 -23.97 1.09 20.44
C ARG A 292 -23.22 2.03 19.49
N PRO A 293 -23.28 3.35 19.71
CA PRO A 293 -22.64 4.32 18.84
C PRO A 293 -21.12 4.16 18.88
N GLU A 294 -20.52 4.05 17.69
CA GLU A 294 -19.08 4.23 17.50
C GLU A 294 -18.71 5.71 17.69
N PRO A 295 -17.44 6.03 17.99
CA PRO A 295 -17.00 7.42 17.99
C PRO A 295 -17.29 8.09 16.63
N PHE A 296 -17.55 9.39 16.65
CA PHE A 296 -18.01 10.15 15.49
C PHE A 296 -17.05 10.04 14.29
N VAL A 297 -15.75 10.27 14.49
CA VAL A 297 -14.76 10.30 13.39
C VAL A 297 -14.67 8.95 12.64
N PRO A 298 -14.50 7.79 13.32
CA PRO A 298 -14.59 6.48 12.68
C PRO A 298 -15.90 6.29 11.90
N THR A 299 -17.04 6.67 12.48
CA THR A 299 -18.35 6.55 11.85
C THR A 299 -18.42 7.32 10.53
N VAL A 300 -17.98 8.59 10.52
CA VAL A 300 -17.98 9.43 9.30
C VAL A 300 -17.02 8.87 8.25
N LYS A 301 -15.83 8.38 8.65
CA LYS A 301 -14.89 7.75 7.71
C LYS A 301 -15.50 6.51 7.04
N ARG A 302 -16.22 5.69 7.81
CA ARG A 302 -16.93 4.52 7.27
C ARG A 302 -18.07 4.91 6.33
N LEU A 303 -18.87 5.92 6.69
CA LEU A 303 -19.94 6.44 5.82
C LEU A 303 -19.38 6.98 4.50
N ARG A 304 -18.27 7.72 4.53
CA ARG A 304 -17.57 8.19 3.33
C ARG A 304 -17.09 7.04 2.47
N ALA A 305 -16.45 6.04 3.08
CA ALA A 305 -15.99 4.86 2.35
C ALA A 305 -17.14 4.08 1.69
N VAL A 306 -18.29 3.93 2.38
CA VAL A 306 -19.51 3.35 1.80
C VAL A 306 -19.98 4.18 0.60
N HIS A 307 -20.08 5.51 0.76
CA HIS A 307 -20.51 6.40 -0.32
C HIS A 307 -19.57 6.35 -1.54
N GLU A 308 -18.25 6.33 -1.33
CA GLU A 308 -17.25 6.19 -2.39
C GLU A 308 -17.36 4.84 -3.12
N THR A 309 -17.55 3.74 -2.39
CA THR A 309 -17.77 2.43 -3.01
C THR A 309 -19.05 2.40 -3.85
N LEU A 310 -20.13 3.05 -3.42
CA LEU A 310 -21.36 3.19 -4.22
C LEU A 310 -21.15 3.96 -5.52
N LEU A 311 -20.33 5.02 -5.50
CA LEU A 311 -19.98 5.78 -6.70
C LEU A 311 -19.13 4.95 -7.68
N GLN A 312 -18.19 4.16 -7.16
CA GLN A 312 -17.38 3.24 -7.98
C GLN A 312 -18.24 2.13 -8.60
N GLU A 313 -19.19 1.59 -7.84
CA GLU A 313 -20.15 0.59 -8.30
C GLU A 313 -21.01 1.14 -9.46
N GLU A 314 -21.60 2.33 -9.32
CA GLU A 314 -22.33 2.96 -10.42
C GLU A 314 -21.47 3.19 -11.66
N ALA A 315 -20.26 3.74 -11.48
CA ALA A 315 -19.35 4.01 -12.58
C ALA A 315 -18.96 2.72 -13.34
N LEU A 316 -18.84 1.60 -12.63
CA LEU A 316 -18.60 0.30 -13.23
C LEU A 316 -19.83 -0.20 -14.01
N LEU A 317 -21.03 -0.11 -13.43
CA LEU A 317 -22.28 -0.53 -14.07
C LEU A 317 -22.59 0.29 -15.33
N ALA A 318 -22.28 1.60 -15.31
CA ALA A 318 -22.45 2.50 -16.44
C ALA A 318 -21.60 2.11 -17.68
N ARG A 319 -20.52 1.33 -17.51
CA ARG A 319 -19.69 0.82 -18.61
C ARG A 319 -20.36 -0.31 -19.41
N GLY A 320 -21.47 -0.89 -18.91
CA GLY A 320 -22.36 -1.76 -19.69
C GLY A 320 -21.93 -3.23 -19.91
N ASN A 321 -20.88 -3.72 -19.25
CA ASN A 321 -20.36 -5.09 -19.45
C ASN A 321 -20.79 -6.10 -18.37
N THR A 322 -22.05 -6.03 -17.90
CA THR A 322 -22.54 -6.88 -16.80
C THR A 322 -23.56 -7.92 -17.22
N ALA A 323 -24.01 -7.90 -18.48
CA ALA A 323 -25.04 -8.82 -18.98
C ALA A 323 -24.64 -10.31 -18.86
N TRP A 324 -23.36 -10.61 -19.14
CA TRP A 324 -22.83 -11.97 -19.09
C TRP A 324 -22.85 -12.57 -17.68
N LEU A 325 -22.91 -11.73 -16.62
CA LEU A 325 -22.92 -12.19 -15.23
C LEU A 325 -24.18 -12.98 -14.91
N ARG A 326 -25.33 -12.62 -15.50
CA ARG A 326 -26.58 -13.39 -15.40
C ARG A 326 -26.66 -14.50 -16.46
N GLY A 327 -25.99 -14.30 -17.60
CA GLY A 327 -25.90 -15.30 -18.66
C GLY A 327 -25.18 -16.57 -18.20
N GLY A 328 -25.52 -17.71 -18.80
CA GLY A 328 -24.85 -18.99 -18.54
C GLY A 328 -23.50 -19.14 -19.25
N ALA A 329 -22.93 -18.07 -19.81
CA ALA A 329 -21.75 -18.10 -20.66
C ALA A 329 -20.81 -16.92 -20.37
N LEU A 330 -19.51 -17.16 -20.57
CA LEU A 330 -18.47 -16.14 -20.41
C LEU A 330 -18.58 -15.07 -21.50
N PRO A 331 -18.14 -13.82 -21.23
CA PRO A 331 -18.26 -12.72 -22.20
C PRO A 331 -17.43 -12.95 -23.48
N PHE A 332 -16.47 -13.88 -23.41
CA PHE A 332 -15.58 -14.24 -24.49
C PHE A 332 -15.83 -15.66 -25.05
N GLN A 333 -17.01 -16.25 -24.79
CA GLN A 333 -17.32 -17.65 -25.14
C GLN A 333 -17.01 -18.01 -26.62
N PRO A 334 -17.40 -17.23 -27.64
CA PRO A 334 -17.11 -17.61 -29.04
C PRO A 334 -15.60 -17.67 -29.32
N ALA A 335 -14.85 -16.68 -28.83
CA ALA A 335 -13.40 -16.64 -28.98
C ALA A 335 -12.69 -17.75 -28.19
N TRP A 336 -13.28 -18.19 -27.08
CA TRP A 336 -12.81 -19.33 -26.29
C TRP A 336 -13.02 -20.66 -27.01
N GLU A 337 -14.20 -20.91 -27.58
CA GLU A 337 -14.47 -22.13 -28.34
C GLU A 337 -13.56 -22.24 -29.57
N ASP A 338 -13.31 -21.14 -30.27
CA ASP A 338 -12.36 -21.07 -31.39
C ASP A 338 -10.92 -21.41 -30.94
N LEU A 339 -10.49 -20.90 -29.79
CA LEU A 339 -9.19 -21.21 -29.21
C LEU A 339 -9.08 -22.70 -28.85
N LEU A 340 -10.13 -23.28 -28.27
CA LEU A 340 -10.19 -24.70 -27.94
C LEU A 340 -10.23 -25.59 -29.19
N ALA A 341 -10.92 -25.18 -30.25
CA ALA A 341 -10.92 -25.90 -31.51
C ALA A 341 -9.50 -25.95 -32.11
N ARG A 342 -8.81 -24.80 -32.15
CA ARG A 342 -7.42 -24.71 -32.64
C ARG A 342 -6.44 -25.52 -31.79
N SER A 343 -6.62 -25.57 -30.47
CA SER A 343 -5.72 -26.33 -29.59
C SER A 343 -5.88 -27.84 -29.73
N ARG A 344 -7.09 -28.34 -30.06
CA ARG A 344 -7.33 -29.78 -30.36
C ARG A 344 -6.55 -30.26 -31.58
N GLU A 345 -6.34 -29.40 -32.57
CA GLU A 345 -5.64 -29.72 -33.82
C GLU A 345 -4.12 -29.79 -33.67
N LEU A 346 -3.56 -29.21 -32.61
CA LEU A 346 -2.10 -29.18 -32.38
C LEU A 346 -1.63 -30.47 -31.70
N GLY A 347 -0.63 -31.15 -32.29
CA GLY A 347 -0.05 -32.37 -31.72
C GLY A 347 0.61 -32.16 -30.34
N LEU A 348 1.14 -30.96 -30.09
CA LEU A 348 1.75 -30.59 -28.80
C LEU A 348 0.73 -30.37 -27.67
N LEU A 349 -0.53 -30.04 -27.96
CA LEU A 349 -1.59 -29.90 -26.96
C LEU A 349 -2.52 -31.10 -27.00
N GLY A 350 -3.15 -31.33 -28.14
CA GLY A 350 -4.09 -32.41 -28.40
C GLY A 350 -5.46 -32.20 -27.75
N PRO A 351 -6.38 -33.16 -27.95
CA PRO A 351 -7.75 -33.08 -27.42
C PRO A 351 -7.80 -33.06 -25.89
N ASP A 352 -6.87 -33.75 -25.22
CA ASP A 352 -6.84 -33.84 -23.75
C ASP A 352 -6.62 -32.47 -23.10
N ALA A 353 -5.69 -31.67 -23.62
CA ALA A 353 -5.38 -30.35 -23.08
C ALA A 353 -6.55 -29.37 -23.29
N ALA A 354 -7.19 -29.43 -24.46
CA ALA A 354 -8.39 -28.65 -24.73
C ALA A 354 -9.56 -29.06 -23.82
N GLN A 355 -9.74 -30.35 -23.59
CA GLN A 355 -10.77 -30.85 -22.68
C GLN A 355 -10.47 -30.48 -21.22
N GLN A 356 -9.22 -30.56 -20.79
CA GLN A 356 -8.80 -30.14 -19.46
C GLN A 356 -9.05 -28.64 -19.24
N ALA A 357 -8.68 -27.79 -20.21
CA ALA A 357 -8.97 -26.36 -20.15
C ALA A 357 -10.48 -26.06 -20.09
N ARG A 358 -11.29 -26.80 -20.85
CA ARG A 358 -12.76 -26.69 -20.80
C ARG A 358 -13.32 -27.05 -19.42
N VAL A 359 -12.95 -28.22 -18.88
CA VAL A 359 -13.38 -28.67 -17.55
C VAL A 359 -12.96 -27.66 -16.48
N HIS A 360 -11.73 -27.13 -16.58
CA HIS A 360 -11.23 -26.13 -15.64
C HIS A 360 -12.03 -24.82 -15.72
N SER A 361 -12.32 -24.34 -16.94
CA SER A 361 -13.17 -23.18 -17.16
C SER A 361 -14.58 -23.34 -16.60
N GLU A 362 -15.20 -24.50 -16.83
CA GLU A 362 -16.55 -24.81 -16.32
C GLU A 362 -16.57 -24.86 -14.79
N ALA A 363 -15.56 -25.47 -14.17
CA ALA A 363 -15.41 -25.51 -12.72
C ALA A 363 -15.19 -24.11 -12.11
N ALA A 364 -14.31 -23.30 -12.71
CA ALA A 364 -14.04 -21.93 -12.28
C ALA A 364 -15.30 -21.06 -12.41
N PHE A 365 -16.03 -21.16 -13.52
CA PHE A 365 -17.28 -20.44 -13.73
C PHE A 365 -18.37 -20.88 -12.73
N ALA A 366 -18.50 -22.18 -12.46
CA ALA A 366 -19.44 -22.68 -11.45
C ALA A 366 -19.10 -22.19 -10.03
N GLN A 367 -17.81 -22.13 -9.68
CA GLN A 367 -17.37 -21.54 -8.42
C GLN A 367 -17.71 -20.06 -8.33
N PHE A 368 -17.39 -19.29 -9.39
CA PHE A 368 -17.74 -17.88 -9.48
C PHE A 368 -19.24 -17.66 -9.32
N ARG A 369 -20.08 -18.42 -10.03
CA ARG A 369 -21.54 -18.34 -9.93
C ARG A 369 -22.02 -18.57 -8.50
N ARG A 370 -21.49 -19.57 -7.79
CA ARG A 370 -21.83 -19.79 -6.37
C ARG A 370 -21.45 -18.61 -5.48
N GLN A 371 -20.27 -18.00 -5.70
CA GLN A 371 -19.83 -16.82 -4.93
C GLN A 371 -20.69 -15.60 -5.24
N PHE A 372 -20.95 -15.35 -6.53
CA PHE A 372 -21.78 -14.26 -7.02
C PHE A 372 -23.21 -14.37 -6.48
N ASP A 373 -23.82 -15.56 -6.58
CA ASP A 373 -25.16 -15.81 -6.04
C ASP A 373 -25.19 -15.77 -4.50
N ALA A 374 -24.11 -16.12 -3.81
CA ALA A 374 -24.03 -15.98 -2.36
C ALA A 374 -23.97 -14.52 -1.91
N VAL A 375 -23.30 -13.65 -2.67
CA VAL A 375 -23.17 -12.22 -2.38
C VAL A 375 -24.44 -11.46 -2.76
N LEU A 376 -25.01 -11.73 -3.94
CA LEU A 376 -26.17 -11.02 -4.46
C LEU A 376 -27.53 -11.65 -4.11
N GLY A 377 -27.55 -12.95 -3.83
CA GLY A 377 -28.77 -13.70 -3.49
C GLY A 377 -29.15 -13.66 -2.00
N ARG A 378 -28.38 -12.97 -1.15
CA ARG A 378 -28.69 -12.81 0.29
C ARG A 378 -29.25 -11.41 0.57
N GLY A 379 -30.54 -11.33 0.95
CA GLY A 379 -31.19 -10.11 1.44
C GLY A 379 -31.84 -9.25 0.35
N ARG A 380 -32.15 -7.97 0.67
CA ARG A 380 -32.58 -6.97 -0.33
C ARG A 380 -31.40 -6.74 -1.27
N ALA A 381 -31.47 -7.25 -2.50
CA ALA A 381 -30.39 -7.16 -3.46
C ALA A 381 -30.04 -5.69 -3.74
N GLY A 382 -28.78 -5.30 -3.50
CA GLY A 382 -28.28 -3.95 -3.77
C GLY A 382 -28.24 -3.63 -5.27
N LEU A 383 -28.27 -4.67 -6.12
CA LEU A 383 -28.37 -4.59 -7.57
C LEU A 383 -29.66 -5.22 -8.05
N VAL A 384 -30.25 -4.60 -9.07
CA VAL A 384 -31.44 -5.10 -9.77
C VAL A 384 -31.05 -5.33 -11.23
N TRP A 385 -31.59 -6.39 -11.80
CA TRP A 385 -31.44 -6.65 -13.22
C TRP A 385 -32.41 -5.77 -14.03
N ASP A 386 -31.91 -5.15 -15.09
CA ASP A 386 -32.73 -4.39 -16.04
C ASP A 386 -33.03 -5.23 -17.29
N ASP A 387 -34.32 -5.49 -17.53
CA ASP A 387 -34.78 -6.25 -18.70
C ASP A 387 -34.86 -5.41 -19.99
N VAL A 388 -34.91 -4.08 -19.88
CA VAL A 388 -34.97 -3.14 -21.03
C VAL A 388 -33.56 -2.89 -21.59
N GLN A 389 -32.56 -2.75 -20.72
CA GLN A 389 -31.15 -2.72 -21.10
C GLN A 389 -30.41 -3.84 -20.36
N PRO A 390 -30.11 -4.97 -21.01
CA PRO A 390 -29.64 -6.18 -20.33
C PRO A 390 -28.37 -5.90 -19.54
N GLY A 391 -28.49 -5.87 -18.22
CA GLY A 391 -27.40 -5.56 -17.30
C GLY A 391 -27.86 -5.32 -15.88
N TYR A 392 -26.92 -5.36 -14.94
CA TYR A 392 -27.16 -4.97 -13.57
C TYR A 392 -27.16 -3.45 -13.41
N ARG A 393 -28.07 -2.94 -12.59
CA ARG A 393 -28.17 -1.55 -12.16
C ARG A 393 -28.30 -1.48 -10.64
N LEU A 394 -27.98 -0.33 -10.06
CA LEU A 394 -28.22 -0.12 -8.63
C LEU A 394 -29.71 -0.23 -8.32
N SER A 395 -30.06 -0.86 -7.20
CA SER A 395 -31.45 -0.89 -6.72
C SER A 395 -31.93 0.52 -6.36
N PRO A 396 -33.24 0.79 -6.37
CA PRO A 396 -33.77 2.08 -5.91
C PRO A 396 -33.32 2.44 -4.48
N GLU A 397 -33.21 1.46 -3.58
CA GLU A 397 -32.70 1.69 -2.22
C GLU A 397 -31.21 2.07 -2.21
N ARG A 398 -30.42 1.48 -3.10
CA ARG A 398 -28.98 1.74 -3.25
C ARG A 398 -28.72 3.13 -3.82
N VAL A 399 -29.52 3.55 -4.79
CA VAL A 399 -29.54 4.92 -5.33
C VAL A 399 -29.91 5.91 -4.23
N ALA A 400 -30.99 5.66 -3.49
CA ALA A 400 -31.41 6.49 -2.37
C ALA A 400 -30.35 6.56 -1.26
N LEU A 401 -29.65 5.45 -0.99
CA LEU A 401 -28.56 5.42 -0.01
C LEU A 401 -27.41 6.31 -0.46
N ARG A 402 -26.96 6.18 -1.71
CA ARG A 402 -25.88 7.00 -2.27
C ARG A 402 -26.23 8.49 -2.18
N GLU A 403 -27.40 8.88 -2.67
CA GLU A 403 -27.81 10.30 -2.68
C GLU A 403 -28.03 10.86 -1.28
N GLY A 404 -28.69 10.09 -0.41
CA GLY A 404 -28.93 10.48 0.97
C GLY A 404 -27.63 10.60 1.78
N LEU A 405 -26.68 9.67 1.61
CA LEU A 405 -25.36 9.77 2.24
C LEU A 405 -24.55 10.93 1.67
N GLY A 406 -24.58 11.14 0.35
CA GLY A 406 -23.91 12.26 -0.29
C GLY A 406 -24.37 13.61 0.28
N ARG A 407 -25.68 13.81 0.44
CA ARG A 407 -26.24 15.02 1.06
C ARG A 407 -25.91 15.12 2.54
N LEU A 408 -26.04 14.03 3.31
CA LEU A 408 -25.72 14.04 4.73
C LEU A 408 -24.25 14.37 4.99
N LEU A 409 -23.32 13.79 4.22
CA LEU A 409 -21.89 14.01 4.38
C LEU A 409 -21.41 15.40 3.93
N GLN A 410 -22.23 16.13 3.16
CA GLN A 410 -21.99 17.52 2.78
C GLN A 410 -22.39 18.51 3.89
N GLU A 411 -23.24 18.11 4.84
CA GLU A 411 -23.65 18.98 5.94
C GLU A 411 -22.43 19.41 6.79
N PRO A 412 -22.32 20.70 7.19
CA PRO A 412 -21.14 21.22 7.89
C PRO A 412 -20.75 20.44 9.15
N PHE A 413 -21.73 19.98 9.94
CA PHE A 413 -21.47 19.24 11.19
C PHE A 413 -20.94 17.81 10.96
N MET A 414 -21.06 17.29 9.73
CA MET A 414 -20.57 15.98 9.29
C MET A 414 -19.18 16.07 8.62
N GLN A 415 -18.65 17.27 8.43
CA GLN A 415 -17.34 17.45 7.79
C GLN A 415 -16.20 17.13 8.76
N LEU A 416 -15.14 16.53 8.20
CA LEU A 416 -13.86 16.32 8.86
C LEU A 416 -12.85 17.28 8.24
N ARG A 417 -11.96 17.81 9.09
CA ARG A 417 -10.85 18.66 8.70
C ARG A 417 -9.81 17.87 7.91
N ALA A 418 -8.86 18.57 7.28
CA ALA A 418 -7.79 17.95 6.51
C ALA A 418 -6.90 16.99 7.33
N ASP A 419 -6.74 17.26 8.63
CA ASP A 419 -6.05 16.39 9.59
C ASP A 419 -6.88 15.18 10.04
N GLY A 420 -8.12 15.05 9.56
CA GLY A 420 -9.05 13.97 9.89
C GLY A 420 -9.77 14.15 11.23
N SER A 421 -9.61 15.30 11.90
CA SER A 421 -10.35 15.65 13.12
C SER A 421 -11.73 16.24 12.79
N ALA A 422 -12.60 16.30 13.80
CA ALA A 422 -13.92 16.90 13.66
C ALA A 422 -13.82 18.44 13.67
N GLU A 423 -14.76 19.13 13.00
CA GLU A 423 -14.87 20.59 13.12
C GLU A 423 -15.07 21.01 14.59
N PRO A 424 -14.49 22.15 15.01
CA PRO A 424 -14.58 22.64 16.37
C PRO A 424 -16.02 22.95 16.74
N PRO A 425 -16.37 22.88 18.03
CA PRO A 425 -17.70 23.24 18.48
C PRO A 425 -17.98 24.73 18.27
N PRO A 426 -19.26 25.13 18.26
CA PRO A 426 -19.64 26.54 18.22
C PRO A 426 -19.06 27.32 19.40
N ALA A 427 -18.72 28.59 19.20
CA ALA A 427 -18.06 29.40 20.21
C ALA A 427 -19.05 30.15 21.12
N THR A 428 -20.27 30.39 20.64
CA THR A 428 -21.28 31.18 21.34
C THR A 428 -22.57 30.40 21.60
N PHE A 429 -23.32 30.81 22.63
CA PHE A 429 -24.63 30.20 22.91
C PHE A 429 -25.63 30.37 21.76
N ASN A 430 -25.59 31.49 21.03
CA ASN A 430 -26.49 31.69 19.88
C ASN A 430 -26.24 30.66 18.78
N GLU A 431 -24.96 30.37 18.48
CA GLU A 431 -24.61 29.34 17.50
C GLU A 431 -24.95 27.93 18.01
N VAL A 432 -24.76 27.66 19.31
CA VAL A 432 -25.19 26.39 19.94
C VAL A 432 -26.68 26.17 19.79
N LEU A 433 -27.50 27.19 20.09
CA LEU A 433 -28.96 27.09 20.01
C LEU A 433 -29.46 26.98 18.56
N ALA A 434 -28.73 27.57 17.59
CA ALA A 434 -29.01 27.41 16.17
C ALA A 434 -28.87 25.95 15.69
N LEU A 435 -28.18 25.07 16.43
CA LEU A 435 -28.12 23.64 16.11
C LEU A 435 -29.50 22.95 16.21
N ALA A 436 -30.46 23.52 16.94
CA ALA A 436 -31.84 23.05 16.92
C ALA A 436 -32.49 23.18 15.53
N ASP A 437 -32.21 24.28 14.82
CA ASP A 437 -32.67 24.49 13.45
C ASP A 437 -32.00 23.55 12.46
N VAL A 438 -30.69 23.33 12.63
CA VAL A 438 -29.95 22.33 11.85
C VAL A 438 -30.58 20.96 12.01
N ARG A 439 -30.87 20.53 13.25
CA ARG A 439 -31.53 19.25 13.52
C ARG A 439 -32.88 19.15 12.82
N ARG A 440 -33.71 20.20 12.92
CA ARG A 440 -35.04 20.25 12.28
C ARG A 440 -34.95 20.13 10.76
N ARG A 441 -34.03 20.89 10.14
CA ARG A 441 -33.78 20.85 8.69
C ARG A 441 -33.35 19.46 8.26
N VAL A 442 -32.32 18.90 8.89
CA VAL A 442 -31.78 17.57 8.53
C VAL A 442 -32.84 16.47 8.67
N ARG A 443 -33.64 16.50 9.75
CA ARG A 443 -34.74 15.53 9.95
C ARG A 443 -35.85 15.65 8.92
N ARG A 444 -36.14 16.86 8.43
CA ARG A 444 -37.20 17.09 7.43
C ARG A 444 -36.73 16.84 6.01
N GLU A 445 -35.51 17.23 5.69
CA GLU A 445 -35.04 17.33 4.31
C GLU A 445 -34.09 16.19 3.96
N VAL A 446 -33.12 15.85 4.81
CA VAL A 446 -32.04 14.90 4.48
C VAL A 446 -32.42 13.46 4.86
N ILE A 447 -32.85 13.23 6.11
CA ILE A 447 -33.14 11.87 6.61
C ILE A 447 -34.20 11.12 5.77
N PRO A 448 -35.31 11.74 5.31
CA PRO A 448 -36.32 11.03 4.54
C PRO A 448 -35.82 10.50 3.18
N GLN A 449 -34.75 11.08 2.63
CA GLN A 449 -34.15 10.68 1.36
C GLN A 449 -33.32 9.40 1.48
N LEU A 450 -32.90 9.04 2.69
CA LEU A 450 -32.26 7.76 2.95
C LEU A 450 -33.28 6.61 2.83
N PRO A 451 -32.82 5.40 2.46
CA PRO A 451 -33.67 4.23 2.46
C PRO A 451 -34.12 3.89 3.88
N GLU A 452 -35.30 3.27 4.00
CA GLU A 452 -35.99 3.03 5.27
C GLU A 452 -35.08 2.44 6.37
N PHE A 453 -34.26 1.44 6.02
CA PHE A 453 -33.36 0.77 6.97
C PHE A 453 -32.27 1.70 7.54
N ALA A 454 -31.88 2.74 6.81
CA ALA A 454 -30.81 3.66 7.21
C ALA A 454 -31.34 4.89 7.97
N ARG A 455 -32.65 5.20 7.89
CA ARG A 455 -33.22 6.44 8.44
C ARG A 455 -32.99 6.57 9.94
N ALA A 456 -33.36 5.56 10.73
CA ALA A 456 -33.24 5.61 12.17
C ALA A 456 -31.77 5.59 12.67
N PRO A 457 -30.88 4.72 12.16
CA PRO A 457 -29.47 4.77 12.49
C PRO A 457 -28.82 6.12 12.17
N MET A 458 -29.08 6.67 10.98
CA MET A 458 -28.48 7.95 10.58
C MET A 458 -29.05 9.14 11.36
N ALA A 459 -30.35 9.11 11.72
CA ALA A 459 -30.91 10.12 12.61
C ALA A 459 -30.25 10.11 14.00
N ARG A 460 -29.87 8.92 14.51
CA ARG A 460 -29.11 8.80 15.76
C ARG A 460 -27.70 9.35 15.62
N VAL A 461 -26.97 9.02 14.55
CA VAL A 461 -25.63 9.58 14.29
C VAL A 461 -25.65 11.11 14.25
N VAL A 462 -26.67 11.68 13.59
CA VAL A 462 -26.89 13.13 13.57
C VAL A 462 -27.14 13.67 14.97
N ASP A 463 -28.09 13.08 15.70
CA ASP A 463 -28.45 13.55 17.04
C ASP A 463 -27.26 13.45 18.03
N ASP A 464 -26.49 12.35 17.98
CA ASP A 464 -25.29 12.15 18.81
C ASP A 464 -24.21 13.20 18.50
N ARG A 465 -23.95 13.50 17.21
CA ARG A 465 -22.99 14.54 16.82
C ARG A 465 -23.45 15.92 17.26
N LEU A 466 -24.71 16.25 17.05
CA LEU A 466 -25.28 17.53 17.49
C LEU A 466 -25.25 17.66 19.01
N ALA A 467 -25.49 16.58 19.75
CA ALA A 467 -25.42 16.59 21.22
C ALA A 467 -24.00 16.92 21.71
N LEU A 468 -22.97 16.32 21.10
CA LEU A 468 -21.58 16.67 21.42
C LEU A 468 -21.27 18.13 21.10
N LEU A 469 -21.68 18.64 19.94
CA LEU A 469 -21.48 20.05 19.56
C LEU A 469 -22.19 21.02 20.51
N VAL A 470 -23.41 20.70 20.93
CA VAL A 470 -24.17 21.53 21.89
C VAL A 470 -23.49 21.53 23.25
N HIS A 471 -23.08 20.36 23.75
CA HIS A 471 -22.40 20.25 25.03
C HIS A 471 -21.06 21.01 25.02
N ASP A 472 -20.19 20.70 24.07
CA ASP A 472 -18.83 21.26 24.02
C ASP A 472 -18.85 22.76 23.71
N GLY A 473 -19.78 23.21 22.85
CA GLY A 473 -19.97 24.62 22.55
C GLY A 473 -20.53 25.42 23.73
N ALA A 474 -21.53 24.88 24.45
CA ALA A 474 -22.05 25.52 25.64
C ALA A 474 -20.99 25.58 26.76
N ALA A 475 -20.24 24.49 26.95
CA ALA A 475 -19.10 24.44 27.87
C ALA A 475 -18.00 25.46 27.51
N GLN A 476 -17.73 25.66 26.22
CA GLN A 476 -16.78 26.67 25.75
C GLN A 476 -17.29 28.09 25.96
N ALA A 477 -18.55 28.35 25.63
CA ALA A 477 -19.19 29.66 25.82
C ALA A 477 -19.22 30.05 27.31
N LEU A 478 -19.51 29.11 28.21
CA LEU A 478 -19.42 29.32 29.67
C LEU A 478 -18.00 29.71 30.10
N ARG A 479 -16.99 28.96 29.66
CA ARG A 479 -15.58 29.23 30.00
C ARG A 479 -15.10 30.57 29.45
N ALA A 480 -15.54 30.95 28.26
CA ALA A 480 -15.20 32.22 27.62
C ALA A 480 -15.82 33.43 28.35
N ALA A 481 -16.93 33.25 29.06
CA ALA A 481 -17.54 34.28 29.89
C ALA A 481 -16.79 34.56 31.20
N LEU A 482 -15.84 33.70 31.57
CA LEU A 482 -14.96 33.89 32.72
C LEU A 482 -13.62 34.45 32.28
N PRO A 483 -13.03 35.40 33.04
CA PRO A 483 -11.70 35.91 32.71
C PRO A 483 -10.66 34.79 32.78
N SER A 484 -9.73 34.83 31.83
CA SER A 484 -8.57 33.95 31.78
C SER A 484 -7.43 34.47 32.67
N ASP A 485 -7.29 35.80 32.73
CA ASP A 485 -6.38 36.51 33.65
C ASP A 485 -7.03 36.61 35.04
N PRO A 486 -6.34 36.21 36.13
CA PRO A 486 -6.79 36.48 37.49
C PRO A 486 -7.19 37.94 37.71
N ASN A 487 -6.46 38.91 37.16
CA ASN A 487 -6.78 40.33 37.36
C ASN A 487 -7.80 40.90 36.36
N GLY A 488 -8.37 40.05 35.50
CA GLY A 488 -9.36 40.46 34.51
C GLY A 488 -10.69 40.89 35.14
N SER A 489 -11.38 41.83 34.50
CA SER A 489 -12.73 42.23 34.91
C SER A 489 -13.73 41.10 34.68
N PHE A 490 -14.50 40.74 35.71
CA PHE A 490 -15.61 39.80 35.62
C PHE A 490 -16.94 40.54 35.84
N ASP A 491 -17.91 40.32 34.95
CA ASP A 491 -19.28 40.82 35.10
C ASP A 491 -20.20 39.70 35.62
N PRO A 492 -20.56 39.71 36.91
CA PRO A 492 -21.42 38.68 37.50
C PRO A 492 -22.84 38.71 36.92
N ALA A 493 -23.36 39.87 36.53
CA ALA A 493 -24.70 39.99 35.97
C ALA A 493 -24.76 39.39 34.56
N ALA A 494 -23.74 39.64 33.73
CA ALA A 494 -23.61 39.01 32.42
C ALA A 494 -23.51 37.49 32.53
N PHE A 495 -22.73 36.98 33.50
CA PHE A 495 -22.60 35.53 33.73
C PHE A 495 -23.91 34.90 34.22
N GLN A 496 -24.63 35.56 35.14
CA GLN A 496 -25.97 35.11 35.55
C GLN A 496 -26.97 35.11 34.39
N GLY A 497 -26.84 36.06 33.44
CA GLY A 497 -27.61 36.10 32.20
C GLY A 497 -27.48 34.83 31.34
N LEU A 498 -26.40 34.06 31.50
CA LEU A 498 -26.18 32.79 30.78
C LEU A 498 -27.07 31.64 31.29
N ARG A 499 -27.77 31.79 32.41
CA ARG A 499 -28.63 30.73 32.96
C ARG A 499 -29.75 30.31 32.00
N GLN A 500 -30.38 31.28 31.34
CA GLN A 500 -31.45 31.01 30.38
C GLN A 500 -30.93 30.26 29.13
N PRO A 501 -29.91 30.72 28.39
CA PRO A 501 -29.40 29.98 27.24
C PRO A 501 -28.79 28.63 27.64
N LEU A 502 -28.23 28.50 28.85
CA LEU A 502 -27.76 27.21 29.37
C LEU A 502 -28.92 26.22 29.59
N ALA A 503 -30.04 26.67 30.18
CA ALA A 503 -31.22 25.82 30.34
C ALA A 503 -31.82 25.41 28.99
N GLN A 504 -31.79 26.30 28.00
CA GLN A 504 -32.20 25.98 26.63
C GLN A 504 -31.27 24.93 26.00
N ALA A 505 -29.95 25.06 26.16
CA ALA A 505 -28.98 24.06 25.70
C ALA A 505 -29.18 22.70 26.38
N GLN A 506 -29.46 22.66 27.69
CA GLN A 506 -29.81 21.42 28.40
C GLN A 506 -31.09 20.78 27.84
N SER A 507 -32.13 21.56 27.59
CA SER A 507 -33.38 21.06 26.99
C SER A 507 -33.15 20.49 25.58
N LEU A 508 -32.27 21.12 24.80
CA LEU A 508 -31.87 20.65 23.48
C LEU A 508 -31.10 19.32 23.56
N LEU A 509 -30.19 19.16 24.53
CA LEU A 509 -29.49 17.90 24.78
C LEU A 509 -30.44 16.76 25.14
N VAL A 510 -31.45 17.02 25.98
CA VAL A 510 -32.50 16.04 26.28
C VAL A 510 -33.30 15.69 25.01
N ALA A 511 -33.66 16.69 24.20
CA ALA A 511 -34.37 16.45 22.95
C ALA A 511 -33.54 15.66 21.92
N LEU A 512 -32.21 15.78 21.96
CA LEU A 512 -31.25 15.02 21.16
C LEU A 512 -31.00 13.61 21.72
N GLY A 513 -31.58 13.24 22.86
CA GLY A 513 -31.42 11.92 23.48
C GLY A 513 -30.16 11.77 24.34
N ALA A 514 -29.56 12.88 24.78
CA ALA A 514 -28.35 12.89 25.59
C ALA A 514 -28.56 13.50 27.01
N PRO A 515 -29.42 12.91 27.86
CA PRO A 515 -29.69 13.43 29.20
C PRO A 515 -28.43 13.47 30.09
N ASP A 516 -27.51 12.52 29.91
CA ASP A 516 -26.25 12.49 30.67
C ASP A 516 -25.33 13.68 30.34
N LEU A 517 -25.34 14.16 29.08
CA LEU A 517 -24.63 15.38 28.71
C LEU A 517 -25.34 16.61 29.27
N ALA A 518 -26.67 16.64 29.28
CA ALA A 518 -27.44 17.72 29.87
C ALA A 518 -27.14 17.87 31.38
N GLN A 519 -27.09 16.75 32.11
CA GLN A 519 -26.76 16.75 33.54
C GLN A 519 -25.33 17.22 33.81
N ARG A 520 -24.35 16.78 33.01
CA ARG A 520 -22.96 17.26 33.12
C ARG A 520 -22.87 18.77 32.90
N LEU A 521 -23.52 19.27 31.84
CA LEU A 521 -23.57 20.68 31.53
C LEU A 521 -24.24 21.51 32.64
N ALA A 522 -25.26 20.95 33.32
CA ALA A 522 -25.94 21.62 34.44
C ALA A 522 -25.01 21.88 35.64
N SER A 523 -24.06 20.98 35.91
CA SER A 523 -23.09 21.12 37.01
C SER A 523 -21.88 22.01 36.69
N GLN A 524 -21.71 22.36 35.41
CA GLN A 524 -20.50 23.01 34.93
C GLN A 524 -20.31 24.47 35.40
N PRO A 525 -21.34 25.34 35.48
CA PRO A 525 -21.16 26.69 36.00
C PRO A 525 -20.62 26.71 37.43
N ALA A 526 -21.14 25.82 38.28
CA ALA A 526 -20.69 25.67 39.66
C ALA A 526 -19.21 25.23 39.71
N ALA A 527 -18.84 24.21 38.91
CA ALA A 527 -17.46 23.73 38.85
C ALA A 527 -16.46 24.81 38.38
N GLU A 528 -16.81 25.62 37.38
CA GLU A 528 -15.93 26.67 36.85
C GLU A 528 -15.75 27.82 37.86
N LEU A 529 -16.82 28.27 38.51
CA LEU A 529 -16.75 29.30 39.56
C LEU A 529 -15.98 28.80 40.78
N GLY A 530 -16.22 27.57 41.23
CA GLY A 530 -15.48 26.93 42.32
C GLY A 530 -13.98 26.86 42.02
N ALA A 531 -13.60 26.49 40.79
CA ALA A 531 -12.20 26.46 40.37
C ALA A 531 -11.54 27.86 40.39
N ARG A 532 -12.28 28.93 40.11
CA ARG A 532 -11.78 30.31 40.21
C ARG A 532 -11.60 30.76 41.67
N LEU A 533 -12.51 30.39 42.55
CA LEU A 533 -12.39 30.65 43.99
C LEU A 533 -11.24 29.87 44.62
N ALA A 534 -11.10 28.59 44.30
CA ALA A 534 -9.98 27.76 44.77
C ALA A 534 -8.61 28.32 44.32
N ARG A 535 -8.52 28.82 43.08
CA ARG A 535 -7.32 29.51 42.60
C ARG A 535 -7.04 30.78 43.40
N SER A 536 -8.07 31.57 43.68
CA SER A 536 -7.95 32.77 44.52
C SER A 536 -7.45 32.39 45.92
N THR A 537 -7.97 31.31 46.52
CA THR A 537 -7.49 30.79 47.81
C THR A 537 -6.01 30.42 47.76
N GLN A 538 -5.58 29.77 46.68
CA GLN A 538 -4.17 29.41 46.50
C GLN A 538 -3.29 30.66 46.39
N GLU A 539 -3.73 31.70 45.70
CA GLU A 539 -3.03 32.99 45.62
C GLU A 539 -2.95 33.68 46.98
N LEU A 540 -4.03 33.69 47.75
CA LEU A 540 -4.03 34.22 49.12
C LEU A 540 -3.01 33.49 50.01
N ARG A 541 -2.87 32.17 49.85
CA ARG A 541 -1.93 31.35 50.64
C ARG A 541 -0.48 31.54 50.22
N THR A 542 -0.20 31.80 48.95
CA THR A 542 1.16 32.04 48.45
C THR A 542 1.67 33.43 48.82
N LEU A 543 0.77 34.39 49.01
CA LEU A 543 1.13 35.68 49.59
C LEU A 543 1.59 35.47 51.04
N ALA A 544 2.84 35.88 51.35
CA ALA A 544 3.40 35.88 52.69
C ALA A 544 2.78 36.99 53.57
N LEU A 545 1.45 37.07 53.60
CA LEU A 545 0.69 38.07 54.34
C LEU A 545 0.95 37.90 55.84
N PHE A 546 1.32 39.01 56.48
CA PHE A 546 1.54 39.11 57.93
C PHE A 546 2.50 38.05 58.48
N THR A 547 3.46 37.59 57.67
CA THR A 547 4.43 36.57 58.08
C THR A 547 5.76 37.23 58.40
N PRO A 548 6.24 37.18 59.66
CA PRO A 548 7.54 37.71 60.02
C PRO A 548 8.67 36.84 59.42
N ARG A 549 9.88 37.40 59.27
CA ARG A 549 11.08 36.73 58.73
C ARG A 549 11.39 35.40 59.42
N ALA A 550 11.07 35.28 60.71
CA ALA A 550 11.14 34.05 61.48
C ALA A 550 9.96 34.01 62.46
N SER A 551 9.05 33.06 62.25
CA SER A 551 7.74 32.97 62.91
C SER A 551 7.78 32.51 64.36
N ASP A 552 8.88 31.92 64.80
CA ASP A 552 9.09 31.44 66.17
C ASP A 552 9.74 32.50 67.09
N PHE A 553 10.18 33.63 66.51
CA PHE A 553 10.93 34.68 67.20
C PHE A 553 12.20 34.19 67.93
N GLY A 554 12.77 33.03 67.56
CA GLY A 554 13.93 32.44 68.24
C GLY A 554 15.18 33.34 68.20
N TRP A 555 15.28 34.20 67.19
CA TRP A 555 16.34 35.19 67.03
C TRP A 555 16.27 36.36 68.04
N TRP A 556 15.11 36.61 68.64
CA TRP A 556 14.93 37.73 69.57
C TRP A 556 15.60 37.41 70.91
N ARG A 557 16.49 38.30 71.36
CA ARG A 557 17.27 38.17 72.61
C ARG A 557 16.84 39.13 73.72
N GLY A 558 15.74 39.84 73.53
CA GLY A 558 15.24 40.85 74.49
C GLY A 558 15.38 42.30 74.05
N GLU A 559 16.07 42.54 72.93
CA GLU A 559 16.19 43.81 72.22
C GLU A 559 14.81 44.51 72.04
N PRO A 560 14.73 45.85 72.03
CA PRO A 560 13.48 46.56 71.84
C PRO A 560 12.91 46.36 70.42
N ALA A 561 11.59 46.42 70.33
CA ALA A 561 10.80 46.37 69.11
C ALA A 561 11.02 45.12 68.23
N PRO A 562 10.85 43.89 68.78
CA PRO A 562 11.09 42.66 68.04
C PRO A 562 10.16 42.50 66.83
N LEU A 563 8.91 42.94 66.91
CA LEU A 563 7.96 42.87 65.79
C LEU A 563 8.45 43.70 64.59
N MET A 564 8.96 44.90 64.83
CA MET A 564 9.48 45.78 63.77
C MET A 564 10.64 45.12 63.02
N ARG A 565 11.58 44.51 63.76
CA ARG A 565 12.69 43.75 63.16
C ARG A 565 12.21 42.47 62.44
N ALA A 566 11.19 41.80 62.97
CA ALA A 566 10.60 40.60 62.36
C ALA A 566 9.98 40.90 61.00
N PHE A 567 9.33 42.06 60.86
CA PHE A 567 8.75 42.53 59.60
C PHE A 567 9.73 43.36 58.75
N GLY A 568 10.93 43.67 59.27
CA GLY A 568 11.98 44.39 58.55
C GLY A 568 11.72 45.89 58.40
N THR A 569 10.94 46.48 59.29
CA THR A 569 10.56 47.90 59.28
C THR A 569 11.39 48.70 60.28
N ALA A 570 11.82 49.91 59.91
CA ALA A 570 12.69 50.74 60.76
C ALA A 570 11.93 51.48 61.87
N ASP A 571 10.70 51.93 61.60
CA ASP A 571 9.89 52.76 62.48
C ASP A 571 8.39 52.52 62.26
N GLU A 572 7.55 53.05 63.17
CA GLU A 572 6.10 52.87 63.15
C GLU A 572 5.45 53.28 61.82
N PRO A 573 5.81 54.42 61.17
CA PRO A 573 5.34 54.75 59.83
C PRO A 573 5.66 53.69 58.77
N ALA A 574 6.87 53.11 58.77
CA ALA A 574 7.21 52.05 57.82
C ALA A 574 6.38 50.76 58.05
N MET A 575 6.07 50.44 59.31
CA MET A 575 5.14 49.34 59.62
C MET A 575 3.73 49.62 59.15
N GLN A 576 3.22 50.83 59.38
CA GLN A 576 1.89 51.22 58.93
C GLN A 576 1.78 51.17 57.39
N ALA A 577 2.81 51.62 56.67
CA ALA A 577 2.87 51.54 55.21
C ALA A 577 2.88 50.08 54.71
N LEU A 578 3.65 49.19 55.36
CA LEU A 578 3.66 47.76 55.05
C LEU A 578 2.27 47.14 55.27
N LEU A 579 1.64 47.39 56.43
CA LEU A 579 0.31 46.85 56.74
C LEU A 579 -0.75 47.33 55.75
N THR A 580 -0.73 48.63 55.42
CA THR A 580 -1.62 49.21 54.40
C THR A 580 -1.45 48.49 53.06
N GLN A 581 -0.21 48.22 52.64
CA GLN A 581 0.05 47.49 51.40
C GLN A 581 -0.47 46.04 51.46
N GLN A 582 -0.28 45.33 52.57
CA GLN A 582 -0.73 43.94 52.73
C GLN A 582 -2.26 43.87 52.79
N PHE A 583 -2.93 44.78 53.49
CA PHE A 583 -4.39 44.85 53.53
C PHE A 583 -4.99 45.23 52.18
N ALA A 584 -4.38 46.16 51.44
CA ALA A 584 -4.83 46.51 50.09
C ALA A 584 -4.78 45.29 49.13
N ARG A 585 -3.80 44.39 49.30
CA ARG A 585 -3.72 43.13 48.53
C ARG A 585 -4.85 42.16 48.91
N VAL A 586 -5.13 42.01 50.20
CA VAL A 586 -6.25 41.19 50.69
C VAL A 586 -7.57 41.74 50.17
N GLU A 587 -7.77 43.06 50.23
CA GLU A 587 -8.96 43.73 49.70
C GLU A 587 -9.11 43.52 48.20
N ALA A 588 -8.03 43.61 47.42
CA ALA A 588 -8.06 43.35 45.98
C ALA A 588 -8.56 41.94 45.66
N LEU A 589 -7.99 40.91 46.32
CA LEU A 589 -8.42 39.53 46.15
C LEU A 589 -9.85 39.29 46.65
N ALA A 590 -10.23 39.87 47.78
CA ALA A 590 -11.59 39.75 48.32
C ALA A 590 -12.64 40.39 47.40
N ARG A 591 -12.33 41.56 46.80
CA ARG A 591 -13.19 42.18 45.79
C ARG A 591 -13.35 41.30 44.56
N GLN A 592 -12.27 40.71 44.06
CA GLN A 592 -12.35 39.78 42.94
C GLN A 592 -13.18 38.53 43.27
N ALA A 593 -12.93 37.90 44.42
CA ALA A 593 -13.69 36.74 44.88
C ALA A 593 -15.18 37.06 45.09
N SER A 594 -15.49 38.27 45.58
CA SER A 594 -16.88 38.72 45.76
C SER A 594 -17.66 38.78 44.44
N GLN A 595 -16.99 39.08 43.32
CA GLN A 595 -17.64 39.05 42.00
C GLN A 595 -18.03 37.62 41.62
N TYR A 596 -17.16 36.62 41.85
CA TYR A 596 -17.51 35.22 41.62
C TYR A 596 -18.61 34.72 42.57
N LEU A 597 -18.56 35.12 43.85
CA LEU A 597 -19.59 34.78 44.83
C LEU A 597 -20.96 35.36 44.46
N ALA A 598 -21.00 36.58 43.90
CA ALA A 598 -22.24 37.18 43.42
C ALA A 598 -22.87 36.37 42.27
N ALA A 599 -22.05 35.70 41.45
CA ALA A 599 -22.53 34.84 40.36
C ALA A 599 -22.87 33.39 40.80
N ALA A 600 -22.42 32.98 41.99
CA ALA A 600 -22.60 31.63 42.52
C ALA A 600 -24.08 31.28 42.76
N ASP A 601 -24.39 30.00 42.71
CA ASP A 601 -25.70 29.45 43.04
C ASP A 601 -25.65 28.68 44.37
N THR A 602 -26.79 28.08 44.73
CA THR A 602 -26.91 27.28 45.96
C THR A 602 -26.12 25.97 45.90
N GLN A 603 -25.64 25.53 44.74
CA GLN A 603 -24.83 24.30 44.66
C GLN A 603 -23.42 24.53 45.23
N LEU A 604 -22.91 25.76 45.11
CA LEU A 604 -21.60 26.16 45.60
C LEU A 604 -21.57 26.50 47.11
N SER A 605 -22.70 26.69 47.77
CA SER A 605 -22.73 27.17 49.17
C SER A 605 -22.11 26.22 50.19
N ALA A 606 -21.99 24.93 49.85
CA ALA A 606 -21.36 23.92 50.72
C ALA A 606 -19.83 23.84 50.54
N ASP A 607 -19.26 24.52 49.55
CA ASP A 607 -17.82 24.50 49.28
C ASP A 607 -17.03 25.28 50.36
N ALA A 608 -15.94 24.69 50.84
CA ALA A 608 -15.11 25.29 51.89
C ALA A 608 -14.43 26.60 51.41
N ASP A 609 -14.00 26.67 50.14
CA ASP A 609 -13.39 27.87 49.58
C ASP A 609 -14.43 29.00 49.48
N VAL A 610 -15.66 28.68 49.11
CA VAL A 610 -16.78 29.63 49.09
C VAL A 610 -17.02 30.21 50.48
N GLN A 611 -17.08 29.37 51.52
CA GLN A 611 -17.25 29.83 52.90
C GLN A 611 -16.09 30.70 53.38
N THR A 612 -14.85 30.32 53.06
CA THR A 612 -13.65 31.12 53.39
C THR A 612 -13.71 32.49 52.74
N TRP A 613 -14.05 32.57 51.45
CA TRP A 613 -14.14 33.85 50.74
C TRP A 613 -15.32 34.71 51.21
N GLN A 614 -16.45 34.12 51.58
CA GLN A 614 -17.57 34.85 52.20
C GLN A 614 -17.15 35.50 53.53
N LYS A 615 -16.45 34.75 54.40
CA LYS A 615 -15.94 35.27 55.67
C LYS A 615 -14.91 36.39 55.44
N LEU A 616 -13.98 36.21 54.51
CA LEU A 616 -12.94 37.18 54.22
C LEU A 616 -13.48 38.46 53.56
N ALA A 617 -14.44 38.35 52.65
CA ALA A 617 -15.11 39.52 52.07
C ALA A 617 -15.85 40.34 53.15
N ALA A 618 -16.61 39.67 54.01
CA ALA A 618 -17.28 40.33 55.13
C ALA A 618 -16.28 41.00 56.11
N GLU A 619 -15.11 40.39 56.31
CA GLU A 619 -14.04 40.98 57.12
C GLU A 619 -13.43 42.23 56.47
N THR A 620 -13.19 42.21 55.15
CA THR A 620 -12.73 43.41 54.44
C THR A 620 -13.75 44.54 54.46
N ASP A 621 -15.05 44.23 54.48
CA ASP A 621 -16.11 45.22 54.64
C ASP A 621 -16.12 45.83 56.05
N ARG A 622 -15.99 44.99 57.09
CA ARG A 622 -15.88 45.45 58.48
C ARG A 622 -14.65 46.34 58.69
N TRP A 623 -13.51 45.96 58.12
CA TRP A 623 -12.28 46.75 58.18
C TRP A 623 -12.45 48.12 57.52
N ARG A 624 -13.02 48.18 56.29
CA ARG A 624 -13.30 49.46 55.60
C ARG A 624 -14.25 50.35 56.39
N ALA A 625 -15.25 49.76 57.03
CA ALA A 625 -16.17 50.45 57.92
C ALA A 625 -15.56 50.81 59.30
N HIS A 626 -14.28 50.48 59.55
CA HIS A 626 -13.57 50.69 60.80
C HIS A 626 -14.31 50.11 62.02
N LEU A 627 -15.01 48.98 61.82
CA LEU A 627 -15.78 48.35 62.89
C LEU A 627 -14.85 47.75 63.94
N PRO A 628 -15.18 47.90 65.24
CA PRO A 628 -14.30 47.51 66.34
C PRO A 628 -14.07 45.99 66.44
N ASP A 629 -14.93 45.17 65.82
CA ASP A 629 -14.89 43.71 65.77
C ASP A 629 -14.18 43.15 64.53
N SER A 630 -13.52 43.99 63.73
CA SER A 630 -12.69 43.57 62.60
C SER A 630 -11.38 42.92 63.05
N SER A 631 -11.10 41.70 62.58
CA SER A 631 -9.84 41.00 62.79
C SER A 631 -8.65 41.66 62.07
N MET A 632 -8.87 42.28 60.90
CA MET A 632 -7.87 43.09 60.19
C MET A 632 -7.49 44.33 61.00
N LEU A 633 -8.50 45.07 61.50
CA LEU A 633 -8.26 46.24 62.35
C LEU A 633 -7.60 45.86 63.67
N ALA A 634 -7.98 44.71 64.24
CA ALA A 634 -7.33 44.17 65.43
C ALA A 634 -5.85 43.80 65.18
N MET A 635 -5.53 43.20 64.03
CA MET A 635 -4.15 42.92 63.62
C MET A 635 -3.34 44.22 63.49
N GLU A 636 -3.91 45.24 62.83
CA GLU A 636 -3.27 46.53 62.66
C GLU A 636 -2.96 47.19 64.01
N ARG A 637 -3.98 47.31 64.87
CA ARG A 637 -3.86 47.88 66.22
C ARG A 637 -2.88 47.09 67.06
N TYR A 638 -2.91 45.76 66.99
CA TYR A 638 -2.00 44.90 67.74
C TYR A 638 -0.55 45.16 67.33
N LEU A 639 -0.25 45.16 66.03
CA LEU A 639 1.12 45.34 65.53
C LEU A 639 1.68 46.74 65.82
N LEU A 640 0.87 47.78 65.65
CA LEU A 640 1.29 49.16 65.96
C LEU A 640 1.43 49.39 67.46
N ALA A 641 0.51 48.87 68.28
CA ALA A 641 0.56 49.10 69.71
C ALA A 641 1.59 48.23 70.44
N MET A 642 1.81 46.98 69.99
CA MET A 642 2.79 46.05 70.59
C MET A 642 4.19 46.20 70.01
N GLY A 643 4.33 46.71 68.79
CA GLY A 643 5.62 46.78 68.10
C GLY A 643 6.68 47.59 68.83
N PRO A 644 6.48 48.90 69.03
CA PRO A 644 7.49 49.78 69.63
C PRO A 644 7.85 49.51 71.11
N PRO A 645 6.89 49.25 72.03
CA PRO A 645 7.19 49.19 73.47
C PRO A 645 7.69 47.83 73.96
N LEU A 646 7.62 46.77 73.13
CA LEU A 646 7.92 45.40 73.54
C LEU A 646 9.43 45.18 73.69
N ARG A 647 9.85 44.76 74.88
CA ARG A 647 11.23 44.42 75.27
C ARG A 647 11.23 43.35 76.35
N ARG A 648 12.40 42.81 76.70
CA ARG A 648 12.51 41.70 77.66
C ARG A 648 11.84 41.99 79.00
N GLU A 649 11.96 43.21 79.48
CA GLU A 649 11.57 43.60 80.85
C GLU A 649 10.05 43.68 81.01
N ASN A 650 9.31 43.98 79.94
CA ASN A 650 7.87 44.20 79.97
C ASN A 650 7.08 43.21 79.10
N CYS A 651 7.72 42.24 78.46
CA CYS A 651 7.06 41.36 77.50
C CYS A 651 5.94 40.52 78.10
N ALA A 652 6.11 40.01 79.33
CA ALA A 652 5.09 39.17 79.97
C ALA A 652 3.84 39.98 80.32
N GLU A 653 4.00 41.19 80.85
CA GLU A 653 2.89 42.07 81.20
C GLU A 653 2.15 42.56 79.96
N LEU A 654 2.88 43.00 78.93
CA LEU A 654 2.29 43.49 77.69
C LEU A 654 1.55 42.39 76.91
N LEU A 655 2.10 41.17 76.85
CA LEU A 655 1.45 40.05 76.16
C LEU A 655 0.23 39.54 76.94
N MET A 656 0.25 39.59 78.28
CA MET A 656 -0.92 39.20 79.09
C MET A 656 -2.06 40.22 79.04
N THR A 657 -1.75 41.51 78.91
CA THR A 657 -2.75 42.59 78.88
C THR A 657 -3.37 42.80 77.50
N ARG A 658 -2.71 42.34 76.43
CA ARG A 658 -3.16 42.53 75.04
C ARG A 658 -3.31 41.19 74.33
N LEU A 659 -4.41 40.52 74.62
CA LEU A 659 -4.80 39.28 73.96
C LEU A 659 -5.41 39.55 72.58
N PRO A 660 -5.10 38.72 71.58
CA PRO A 660 -5.74 38.83 70.27
C PRO A 660 -7.22 38.43 70.37
N PRO A 661 -8.12 39.09 69.61
CA PRO A 661 -9.54 38.75 69.64
C PRO A 661 -9.79 37.38 69.01
N ARG A 662 -10.82 36.68 69.51
CA ARG A 662 -11.20 35.34 69.04
C ARG A 662 -12.21 35.46 67.90
N HIS A 663 -11.71 35.39 66.67
CA HIS A 663 -12.53 35.27 65.47
C HIS A 663 -12.16 34.01 64.68
N ASP A 664 -13.14 33.48 63.95
CA ASP A 664 -13.00 32.30 63.10
C ASP A 664 -12.70 32.69 61.65
N ASP A 665 -11.61 33.44 61.47
CA ASP A 665 -11.08 33.86 60.16
C ASP A 665 -9.56 33.71 60.09
N GLU A 666 -9.04 33.63 58.86
CA GLU A 666 -7.62 33.40 58.57
C GLU A 666 -6.68 34.46 59.18
N ILE A 667 -7.13 35.72 59.30
CA ILE A 667 -6.31 36.83 59.78
C ILE A 667 -6.22 36.78 61.30
N ALA A 668 -7.33 36.54 61.99
CA ALA A 668 -7.34 36.30 63.44
C ALA A 668 -6.52 35.07 63.84
N GLN A 669 -6.57 33.99 63.06
CA GLN A 669 -5.74 32.80 63.27
C GLN A 669 -4.25 33.09 63.10
N ARG A 670 -3.87 33.93 62.12
CA ARG A 670 -2.47 34.38 61.94
C ARG A 670 -2.01 35.26 63.10
N LEU A 671 -2.85 36.19 63.55
CA LEU A 671 -2.57 37.04 64.71
C LEU A 671 -2.35 36.20 65.97
N THR A 672 -3.23 35.23 66.21
CA THR A 672 -3.14 34.31 67.36
C THR A 672 -1.86 33.48 67.33
N ARG A 673 -1.49 32.94 66.16
CA ARG A 673 -0.21 32.21 66.00
C ARG A 673 1.00 33.08 66.30
N MET A 674 1.02 34.30 65.79
CA MET A 674 2.11 35.26 66.05
C MET A 674 2.18 35.64 67.54
N HIS A 675 1.04 35.91 68.16
CA HIS A 675 0.96 36.20 69.60
C HIS A 675 1.50 35.04 70.44
N ASN A 676 1.07 33.81 70.15
CA ASN A 676 1.51 32.61 70.88
C ASN A 676 3.01 32.37 70.73
N ALA A 677 3.57 32.59 69.53
CA ALA A 677 5.01 32.46 69.30
C ALA A 677 5.81 33.50 70.10
N LEU A 678 5.35 34.75 70.13
CA LEU A 678 5.95 35.80 70.96
C LEU A 678 5.86 35.49 72.46
N ALA A 679 4.71 35.00 72.93
CA ALA A 679 4.51 34.61 74.32
C ALA A 679 5.43 33.46 74.73
N LEU A 680 5.56 32.44 73.87
CA LEU A 680 6.48 31.33 74.09
C LEU A 680 7.93 31.82 74.18
N ARG A 681 8.37 32.69 73.25
CA ARG A 681 9.73 33.22 73.27
C ARG A 681 9.98 34.14 74.48
N CYS A 682 9.02 34.98 74.85
CA CYS A 682 9.12 35.82 76.05
C CYS A 682 9.32 34.97 77.31
N ASN A 683 8.59 33.85 77.43
CA ASN A 683 8.77 32.93 78.56
C ASN A 683 10.18 32.31 78.59
N GLN A 684 10.73 31.92 77.44
CA GLN A 684 12.11 31.43 77.35
C GLN A 684 13.13 32.50 77.77
N LEU A 685 13.00 33.73 77.26
CA LEU A 685 13.89 34.85 77.61
C LEU A 685 13.85 35.22 79.09
N ARG A 686 12.74 34.95 79.80
CA ARG A 686 12.65 35.16 81.25
C ARG A 686 13.41 34.10 82.05
N THR A 687 13.55 32.90 81.51
CA THR A 687 14.29 31.79 82.15
C THR A 687 15.78 31.75 81.79
N GLU A 688 16.16 32.35 80.66
CA GLU A 688 17.57 32.52 80.27
C GLU A 688 18.25 33.60 81.15
N PRO A 689 19.54 33.48 81.53
CA PRO A 689 20.26 34.57 82.19
C PRO A 689 20.36 35.81 81.27
N PRO A 690 20.43 37.04 81.80
CA PRO A 690 20.67 38.23 80.99
C PRO A 690 22.01 38.09 80.26
N VAL A 691 21.99 38.20 78.94
CA VAL A 691 23.23 38.21 78.14
C VAL A 691 23.96 39.50 78.51
N ALA A 692 25.12 39.37 79.15
CA ALA A 692 25.99 40.51 79.42
C ALA A 692 26.35 41.17 78.08
N SER A 693 26.00 42.45 77.93
CA SER A 693 26.34 43.24 76.76
C SER A 693 27.87 43.35 76.66
N THR A 694 28.50 42.52 75.84
CA THR A 694 29.85 42.82 75.37
C THR A 694 29.71 43.99 74.40
N GLY A 695 30.10 45.19 74.85
CA GLY A 695 30.29 46.32 73.97
C GLY A 695 31.41 46.03 72.96
N ASN A 696 31.06 46.13 71.68
CA ASN A 696 31.85 46.76 70.62
C ASN A 696 30.98 46.95 69.38
#